data_AF-A0A6A6H0Q7-F1
#
_entry.id   AF-A0A6A6H0Q7-F1
#
_cell.length_a   1.000
_cell.length_b   1.000
_cell.length_c   1.000
_cell.angle_alpha   90.00
_cell.angle_beta   90.00
_cell.angle_gamma   90.00
#
_symmetry.space_group_name_H-M   'P 1'
#
loop_
_entity.id
_entity.type
_entity.pdbx_description
1 polymer ?
#
loop_
_entity_poly.entity_id
_entity_poly.type
_entity_poly.pdbx_seq_one_letter_code
_entity_poly.pdbx_strand_id
1 'polypeptide(L)'
;MFFASLEVFSFILFISPFLVSASLSVPVNVTACAILNSQQNIFYASDAYACLRSVPFNQAVATRFIGWLLNRLEFQTTTAYLRAPPSTYRQPAVNLEAELDKIQDNLDRNGYENQYEFEAAVQRVIFAAHDSHLYLDAGALSVFSFLSPISIASISIDGQQAPKLYVIDDIDTAQTNWSGGQPSPIKTINGQNSTDFMKSFAKENAIGNLEPHADWNQLMSSSVTSSLGRYSIFESGVTFYPGDTLTVIRENGSVVGPYKWLAFYNPHGPTGPLMTGGDFYNFFVLGLLPASYNSADASLSNSRRKTRRDSLLPLLDTNLANDTNKLSGWLDSAYPEHPDIMQNDLGFGGYVTGYFFRSTKRAVLSIPSFSMDPNDPQSFSDTITAFIKQSQQLGMKQVVIDLQANRGGNTMQAIDAFKQFFPGVNPYTGTRMRSHSFGNAIGQTFTNYFNEHPPNNAINPRYYDMVQSEWVASTRLDTAGNNYTSWNQYTGENLFAGDTFTNVQQYNLSSFVFDVLYSGGIEVYGYPDRQVENATSPFSPEDIIILTDGLCASDCALFLDLMQRQGVRIVVAGGQPTDGPMQAAGGTRGAELYDTSSLDDDIFEASKLSPNVNASLLSLEQPIWVISATVNLRDQLRPDDTEPLQFKYQPATCRIFYTPSTWTDFTQLWNYAADAIWKNSSLCVPGSTGHPYYTPSYSGSNSTTLSRRAPRTIRSASLQPRAGSSLPSSSSSAATGSSISSTGASTSFLGDACPANQIGRPFAAGGSRFECRSVQFCTVNNFNQKSYSNRPVLVTLSGFYTQKAYIDQASTKAYNCPGQYCVPLGRENPPFQQVNGNSRYSGQWWVPCYCQLSKQRCQTRAETLLHGSSDEPAAEGDGDTQAQKSEGVTHEQWLNKGDIGGIINAGLAPWKR
;
A
#
# COMPACT_ATOMS: atom_id res chain seq x y z
N MET A 1 -42.96 36.50 -44.61
CA MET A 1 -43.65 36.72 -45.91
C MET A 1 -43.25 35.60 -46.85
N PHE A 2 -44.25 34.89 -47.41
CA PHE A 2 -44.36 34.39 -48.80
C PHE A 2 -43.10 34.08 -49.65
N PHE A 3 -43.02 33.03 -50.49
CA PHE A 3 -43.88 31.87 -50.88
C PHE A 3 -42.88 30.74 -51.25
N ALA A 4 -42.96 29.49 -50.78
CA ALA A 4 -43.92 28.40 -51.05
C ALA A 4 -43.48 27.40 -52.14
N SER A 5 -43.80 26.14 -51.88
CA SER A 5 -43.40 24.92 -52.59
C SER A 5 -44.21 24.65 -53.86
N LEU A 6 -43.69 23.79 -54.75
CA LEU A 6 -44.53 22.85 -55.50
C LEU A 6 -43.72 21.65 -56.03
N GLU A 7 -44.08 20.46 -55.56
CA GLU A 7 -43.66 19.18 -56.13
C GLU A 7 -44.55 18.81 -57.32
N VAL A 8 -44.03 18.05 -58.29
CA VAL A 8 -44.85 17.07 -59.05
C VAL A 8 -44.06 15.78 -59.23
N PHE A 9 -44.65 14.69 -58.76
CA PHE A 9 -44.15 13.31 -58.85
C PHE A 9 -44.19 12.75 -60.28
N SER A 10 -43.33 11.76 -60.56
CA SER A 10 -43.72 10.63 -61.42
C SER A 10 -42.98 9.32 -61.11
N PHE A 11 -43.76 8.24 -60.95
CA PHE A 11 -43.35 6.84 -60.69
C PHE A 11 -43.19 6.07 -62.04
N ILE A 12 -42.52 4.92 -62.17
CA ILE A 12 -41.77 4.03 -61.25
C ILE A 12 -40.73 3.25 -62.10
N LEU A 13 -39.62 2.76 -61.52
CA LEU A 13 -39.02 1.48 -61.95
C LEU A 13 -38.07 0.88 -60.89
N PHE A 14 -38.26 -0.41 -60.61
CA PHE A 14 -37.59 -1.17 -59.54
C PHE A 14 -36.14 -1.54 -59.87
N ILE A 15 -35.19 -1.21 -58.98
CA ILE A 15 -33.95 -2.00 -58.77
C ILE A 15 -33.61 -1.95 -57.27
N SER A 16 -33.45 -3.13 -56.64
CA SER A 16 -33.04 -3.26 -55.24
C SER A 16 -31.54 -2.96 -55.05
N PRO A 17 -31.13 -2.11 -54.09
CA PRO A 17 -29.73 -2.02 -53.69
C PRO A 17 -29.40 -3.09 -52.63
N PHE A 18 -28.54 -4.04 -52.99
CA PHE A 18 -27.79 -4.81 -51.99
C PHE A 18 -26.88 -3.85 -51.21
N LEU A 19 -27.21 -3.59 -49.95
CA LEU A 19 -26.29 -2.94 -49.02
C LEU A 19 -25.22 -3.96 -48.61
N VAL A 20 -24.08 -3.93 -49.30
CA VAL A 20 -22.86 -4.58 -48.82
C VAL A 20 -22.31 -3.75 -47.67
N SER A 21 -22.71 -4.10 -46.45
CA SER A 21 -22.06 -3.63 -45.23
C SER A 21 -20.65 -4.20 -45.18
N ALA A 22 -19.69 -3.51 -45.80
CA ALA A 22 -18.28 -3.82 -45.67
C ALA A 22 -17.81 -3.44 -44.26
N SER A 23 -18.04 -4.34 -43.31
CA SER A 23 -17.33 -4.36 -42.03
C SER A 23 -15.84 -4.48 -42.34
N LEU A 24 -15.09 -3.39 -42.11
CA LEU A 24 -13.62 -3.42 -42.11
C LEU A 24 -13.14 -4.14 -40.84
N SER A 25 -13.33 -5.45 -40.81
CA SER A 25 -12.66 -6.31 -39.84
C SER A 25 -11.17 -6.27 -40.13
N VAL A 26 -10.41 -5.53 -39.32
CA VAL A 26 -8.95 -5.58 -39.34
C VAL A 26 -8.56 -7.05 -39.10
N PRO A 27 -7.72 -7.67 -39.94
CA PRO A 27 -7.35 -9.07 -39.75
C PRO A 27 -6.61 -9.22 -38.42
N VAL A 28 -7.22 -9.93 -37.48
CA VAL A 28 -6.60 -10.24 -36.18
C VAL A 28 -5.34 -11.03 -36.45
N ASN A 29 -4.18 -10.39 -36.24
CA ASN A 29 -2.90 -11.08 -36.39
C ASN A 29 -2.78 -12.08 -35.24
N VAL A 30 -3.03 -13.37 -35.54
CA VAL A 30 -3.04 -14.47 -34.57
C VAL A 30 -1.69 -14.61 -33.85
N THR A 31 -0.60 -14.04 -34.40
CA THR A 31 0.74 -14.02 -33.78
C THR A 31 1.12 -12.69 -33.12
N ALA A 32 0.19 -11.76 -32.88
CA ALA A 32 0.50 -10.45 -32.29
C ALA A 32 1.23 -10.56 -30.93
N CYS A 33 0.84 -11.52 -30.09
CA CYS A 33 1.51 -11.76 -28.81
C CYS A 33 2.88 -12.44 -28.91
N ALA A 34 3.33 -12.86 -30.10
CA ALA A 34 4.63 -13.49 -30.29
C ALA A 34 5.82 -12.57 -29.96
N ILE A 35 5.60 -11.26 -29.81
CA ILE A 35 6.58 -10.29 -29.29
C ILE A 35 7.10 -10.69 -27.89
N LEU A 36 6.25 -11.35 -27.08
CA LEU A 36 6.59 -11.80 -25.73
C LEU A 36 7.59 -12.98 -25.70
N ASN A 37 7.89 -13.58 -26.85
CA ASN A 37 8.95 -14.58 -26.98
C ASN A 37 10.35 -13.96 -27.10
N SER A 38 10.45 -12.64 -27.25
CA SER A 38 11.72 -11.92 -27.17
C SER A 38 12.29 -11.98 -25.75
N GLN A 39 13.61 -11.85 -25.61
CA GLN A 39 14.25 -11.70 -24.29
C GLN A 39 14.21 -10.23 -23.79
N GLN A 40 13.16 -9.49 -24.14
CA GLN A 40 12.96 -8.09 -23.78
C GLN A 40 11.73 -7.96 -22.88
N ASN A 41 11.76 -6.99 -21.96
CA ASN A 41 10.61 -6.64 -21.12
C ASN A 41 10.03 -5.27 -21.50
N ILE A 42 10.57 -4.60 -22.52
CA ILE A 42 10.12 -3.29 -22.99
C ILE A 42 9.80 -3.41 -24.48
N PHE A 43 8.60 -2.97 -24.85
CA PHE A 43 8.03 -3.03 -26.19
C PHE A 43 7.54 -1.65 -26.62
N TYR A 44 7.19 -1.47 -27.89
CA TYR A 44 6.35 -0.33 -28.27
C TYR A 44 4.93 -0.56 -27.77
N ALA A 45 4.29 0.51 -27.28
CA ALA A 45 2.91 0.45 -26.78
C ALA A 45 1.93 -0.06 -27.84
N SER A 46 2.16 0.29 -29.11
CA SER A 46 1.40 -0.20 -30.27
C SER A 46 1.37 -1.74 -30.35
N ASP A 47 2.49 -2.39 -30.07
CA ASP A 47 2.69 -3.82 -30.29
C ASP A 47 2.10 -4.60 -29.10
N ALA A 48 2.30 -4.09 -27.88
CA ALA A 48 1.63 -4.59 -26.67
C ALA A 48 0.10 -4.46 -26.76
N TYR A 49 -0.41 -3.31 -27.24
CA TYR A 49 -1.83 -3.10 -27.47
C TYR A 49 -2.40 -4.02 -28.55
N ALA A 50 -1.67 -4.25 -29.64
CA ALA A 50 -2.06 -5.22 -30.67
C ALA A 50 -2.13 -6.65 -30.13
N CYS A 51 -1.22 -7.04 -29.22
CA CYS A 51 -1.34 -8.31 -28.49
C CYS A 51 -2.60 -8.34 -27.62
N LEU A 52 -2.84 -7.33 -26.78
CA LEU A 52 -4.03 -7.24 -25.91
C LEU A 52 -5.35 -7.31 -26.70
N ARG A 53 -5.45 -6.63 -27.84
CA ARG A 53 -6.62 -6.69 -28.75
C ARG A 53 -6.79 -8.06 -29.42
N SER A 54 -5.73 -8.87 -29.52
CA SER A 54 -5.80 -10.22 -30.10
C SER A 54 -6.29 -11.30 -29.11
N VAL A 55 -6.42 -10.97 -27.83
CA VAL A 55 -6.86 -11.90 -26.78
C VAL A 55 -8.35 -12.21 -26.96
N PRO A 56 -8.73 -13.48 -27.23
CA PRO A 56 -10.11 -13.87 -27.49
C PRO A 56 -10.99 -13.64 -26.26
N PHE A 57 -12.27 -13.41 -26.50
CA PHE A 57 -13.25 -13.12 -25.46
C PHE A 57 -14.09 -14.36 -25.10
N ASN A 58 -14.45 -14.51 -23.82
CA ASN A 58 -15.37 -15.56 -23.35
C ASN A 58 -16.42 -14.97 -22.39
N GLN A 59 -17.62 -14.75 -22.90
CA GLN A 59 -18.74 -14.18 -22.16
C GLN A 59 -19.07 -14.96 -20.88
N ALA A 60 -19.02 -16.30 -20.90
CA ALA A 60 -19.38 -17.10 -19.72
C ALA A 60 -18.37 -16.93 -18.57
N VAL A 61 -17.08 -16.70 -18.88
CA VAL A 61 -16.06 -16.36 -17.87
C VAL A 61 -16.27 -14.94 -17.36
N ALA A 62 -16.49 -13.99 -18.27
CA ALA A 62 -16.73 -12.59 -17.94
C ALA A 62 -17.97 -12.39 -17.03
N THR A 63 -19.10 -13.02 -17.33
CA THR A 63 -20.32 -12.98 -16.50
C THR A 63 -20.07 -13.53 -15.09
N ARG A 64 -19.33 -14.65 -14.95
CA ARG A 64 -18.97 -15.16 -13.62
C ARG A 64 -18.04 -14.20 -12.88
N PHE A 65 -17.14 -13.51 -13.57
CA PHE A 65 -16.24 -12.53 -12.97
C PHE A 65 -16.97 -11.27 -12.49
N ILE A 66 -17.97 -10.77 -13.23
CA ILE A 66 -18.85 -9.69 -12.74
C ILE A 66 -19.60 -10.13 -11.47
N GLY A 67 -20.13 -11.35 -11.45
CA GLY A 67 -20.71 -11.93 -10.24
C GLY A 67 -19.72 -12.06 -9.08
N TRP A 68 -18.46 -12.43 -9.35
CA TRP A 68 -17.41 -12.48 -8.33
C TRP A 68 -17.10 -11.09 -7.77
N LEU A 69 -16.99 -10.06 -8.62
CA LEU A 69 -16.73 -8.66 -8.24
C LEU A 69 -17.87 -8.06 -7.43
N LEU A 70 -19.13 -8.16 -7.88
CA LEU A 70 -20.30 -7.65 -7.15
C LEU A 70 -20.33 -8.21 -5.71
N ASN A 71 -20.08 -9.51 -5.57
CA ASN A 71 -19.99 -10.18 -4.28
C ASN A 71 -18.85 -9.68 -3.37
N ARG A 72 -17.75 -9.15 -3.93
CA ARG A 72 -16.66 -8.55 -3.13
C ARG A 72 -16.90 -7.06 -2.86
N LEU A 73 -17.56 -6.33 -3.77
CA LEU A 73 -17.99 -4.94 -3.54
C LEU A 73 -18.99 -4.79 -2.39
N GLU A 74 -19.68 -5.85 -1.99
CA GLU A 74 -20.46 -5.89 -0.74
C GLU A 74 -19.64 -5.50 0.51
N PHE A 75 -18.32 -5.73 0.48
CA PHE A 75 -17.38 -5.38 1.56
C PHE A 75 -16.74 -3.99 1.39
N GLN A 76 -16.95 -3.32 0.25
CA GLN A 76 -16.50 -1.95 0.02
C GLN A 76 -17.40 -1.00 0.82
N THR A 77 -16.87 -0.45 1.91
CA THR A 77 -17.64 0.35 2.87
C THR A 77 -18.26 1.64 2.28
N THR A 78 -17.68 2.16 1.19
CA THR A 78 -18.00 3.49 0.65
C THR A 78 -19.10 3.51 -0.42
N THR A 79 -19.64 2.35 -0.85
CA THR A 79 -20.58 2.22 -1.99
C THR A 79 -21.80 3.17 -1.93
N ALA A 80 -22.45 3.26 -0.76
CA ALA A 80 -23.62 4.12 -0.56
C ALA A 80 -23.31 5.62 -0.75
N TYR A 81 -22.13 6.06 -0.30
CA TYR A 81 -21.68 7.45 -0.43
C TYR A 81 -21.10 7.74 -1.81
N LEU A 82 -20.47 6.77 -2.49
CA LEU A 82 -20.08 6.92 -3.89
C LEU A 82 -21.30 7.16 -4.80
N ARG A 83 -22.40 6.44 -4.52
CA ARG A 83 -23.68 6.56 -5.25
C ARG A 83 -24.35 7.92 -5.08
N ALA A 84 -24.28 8.49 -3.87
CA ALA A 84 -24.91 9.75 -3.51
C ALA A 84 -24.02 10.60 -2.57
N PRO A 85 -22.90 11.15 -3.08
CA PRO A 85 -21.93 11.83 -2.25
C PRO A 85 -22.44 13.20 -1.78
N PRO A 86 -21.90 13.73 -0.67
CA PRO A 86 -22.21 15.08 -0.22
C PRO A 86 -21.73 16.11 -1.25
N SER A 87 -22.38 17.28 -1.29
CA SER A 87 -22.05 18.37 -2.22
C SER A 87 -20.64 18.97 -2.05
N THR A 88 -19.96 18.61 -0.96
CA THR A 88 -18.55 18.94 -0.68
C THR A 88 -17.56 18.03 -1.40
N TYR A 89 -17.95 16.81 -1.76
CA TYR A 89 -17.09 15.86 -2.48
C TYR A 89 -16.66 16.43 -3.84
N ARG A 90 -15.41 16.18 -4.24
CA ARG A 90 -14.78 16.84 -5.41
C ARG A 90 -14.66 15.97 -6.65
N GLN A 91 -15.14 14.74 -6.60
CA GLN A 91 -15.18 13.82 -7.73
C GLN A 91 -16.63 13.49 -8.12
N PRO A 92 -16.87 12.93 -9.31
CA PRO A 92 -18.21 12.51 -9.74
C PRO A 92 -18.83 11.45 -8.82
N ALA A 93 -20.16 11.45 -8.71
CA ALA A 93 -20.87 10.31 -8.12
C ALA A 93 -20.78 9.09 -9.04
N VAL A 94 -20.64 7.90 -8.46
CA VAL A 94 -20.65 6.62 -9.19
C VAL A 94 -21.45 5.57 -8.43
N ASN A 95 -22.28 4.81 -9.14
CA ASN A 95 -22.95 3.65 -8.56
C ASN A 95 -22.28 2.38 -9.07
N LEU A 96 -21.24 1.91 -8.37
CA LEU A 96 -20.38 0.81 -8.82
C LEU A 96 -21.18 -0.43 -9.25
N GLU A 97 -22.17 -0.84 -8.44
CA GLU A 97 -23.10 -1.95 -8.75
C GLU A 97 -23.80 -1.73 -10.09
N ALA A 98 -24.41 -0.56 -10.31
CA ALA A 98 -25.14 -0.27 -11.55
C ALA A 98 -24.24 -0.05 -12.77
N GLU A 99 -22.97 0.34 -12.60
CA GLU A 99 -22.01 0.37 -13.71
C GLU A 99 -21.54 -1.05 -14.08
N LEU A 100 -21.37 -1.95 -13.10
CA LEU A 100 -21.12 -3.38 -13.37
C LEU A 100 -22.36 -4.06 -13.99
N ASP A 101 -23.57 -3.71 -13.58
CA ASP A 101 -24.81 -4.18 -14.21
C ASP A 101 -24.88 -3.76 -15.68
N LYS A 102 -24.46 -2.53 -16.03
CA LYS A 102 -24.36 -2.09 -17.45
C LYS A 102 -23.34 -2.90 -18.24
N ILE A 103 -22.23 -3.31 -17.61
CA ILE A 103 -21.25 -4.20 -18.22
C ILE A 103 -21.88 -5.58 -18.47
N GLN A 104 -22.64 -6.12 -17.51
CA GLN A 104 -23.40 -7.37 -17.68
C GLN A 104 -24.47 -7.25 -18.79
N ASP A 105 -25.21 -6.16 -18.83
CA ASP A 105 -26.15 -5.81 -19.89
C ASP A 105 -25.49 -5.78 -21.29
N ASN A 106 -24.23 -5.37 -21.36
CA ASN A 106 -23.45 -5.35 -22.60
C ASN A 106 -22.86 -6.74 -22.93
N LEU A 107 -22.46 -7.52 -21.92
CA LEU A 107 -22.09 -8.94 -22.06
C LEU A 107 -23.22 -9.73 -22.73
N ASP A 108 -24.44 -9.60 -22.23
CA ASP A 108 -25.62 -10.35 -22.70
C ASP A 108 -26.06 -9.94 -24.12
N ARG A 109 -25.56 -8.82 -24.63
CA ARG A 109 -25.75 -8.34 -26.01
C ARG A 109 -24.57 -8.67 -26.94
N ASN A 110 -23.57 -9.41 -26.47
CA ASN A 110 -22.30 -9.69 -27.18
C ASN A 110 -21.52 -8.42 -27.54
N GLY A 111 -21.56 -7.39 -26.68
CA GLY A 111 -21.03 -6.04 -26.97
C GLY A 111 -19.54 -5.82 -26.71
N TYR A 112 -18.72 -6.88 -26.65
CA TYR A 112 -17.26 -6.82 -26.46
C TYR A 112 -16.56 -7.66 -27.53
N GLU A 113 -15.58 -7.11 -28.24
CA GLU A 113 -14.88 -7.83 -29.32
C GLU A 113 -13.77 -8.76 -28.81
N ASN A 114 -13.13 -8.39 -27.70
CA ASN A 114 -11.93 -9.02 -27.15
C ASN A 114 -11.86 -8.84 -25.62
N GLN A 115 -11.02 -9.63 -24.96
CA GLN A 115 -10.90 -9.61 -23.50
C GLN A 115 -10.45 -8.25 -22.94
N TYR A 116 -9.55 -7.55 -23.64
CA TYR A 116 -9.06 -6.25 -23.21
C TYR A 116 -10.18 -5.20 -23.10
N GLU A 117 -11.14 -5.18 -24.03
CA GLU A 117 -12.26 -4.23 -23.94
C GLU A 117 -13.17 -4.48 -22.73
N PHE A 118 -13.43 -5.74 -22.40
CA PHE A 118 -14.21 -6.11 -21.22
C PHE A 118 -13.50 -5.70 -19.93
N GLU A 119 -12.24 -6.08 -19.76
CA GLU A 119 -11.47 -5.74 -18.57
C GLU A 119 -11.24 -4.23 -18.46
N ALA A 120 -11.03 -3.52 -19.57
CA ALA A 120 -10.91 -2.07 -19.58
C ALA A 120 -12.22 -1.33 -19.27
N ALA A 121 -13.38 -1.96 -19.49
CA ALA A 121 -14.65 -1.43 -18.98
C ALA A 121 -14.72 -1.60 -17.46
N VAL A 122 -14.38 -2.78 -16.94
CA VAL A 122 -14.36 -3.08 -15.49
C VAL A 122 -13.38 -2.17 -14.74
N GLN A 123 -12.16 -2.00 -15.24
CA GLN A 123 -11.13 -1.19 -14.58
C GLN A 123 -11.53 0.29 -14.45
N ARG A 124 -12.28 0.82 -15.42
CA ARG A 124 -12.83 2.20 -15.34
C ARG A 124 -13.88 2.34 -14.25
N VAL A 125 -14.67 1.29 -13.97
CA VAL A 125 -15.61 1.29 -12.83
C VAL A 125 -14.86 1.31 -11.50
N ILE A 126 -13.76 0.56 -11.39
CA ILE A 126 -12.90 0.58 -10.20
C ILE A 126 -12.27 1.97 -10.00
N PHE A 127 -11.64 2.55 -11.03
CA PHE A 127 -11.03 3.89 -10.94
C PHE A 127 -12.05 5.00 -10.64
N ALA A 128 -13.29 4.88 -11.11
CA ALA A 128 -14.36 5.83 -10.83
C ALA A 128 -14.77 5.90 -9.34
N ALA A 129 -14.35 4.95 -8.50
CA ALA A 129 -14.53 5.04 -7.05
C ALA A 129 -13.64 6.11 -6.38
N HIS A 130 -12.57 6.56 -7.05
CA HIS A 130 -11.59 7.50 -6.49
C HIS A 130 -11.09 7.09 -5.08
N ASP A 131 -10.79 5.80 -4.93
CA ASP A 131 -10.40 5.17 -3.67
C ASP A 131 -9.29 4.14 -3.93
N SER A 132 -8.04 4.48 -3.61
CA SER A 132 -6.90 3.58 -3.80
C SER A 132 -6.87 2.37 -2.86
N HIS A 133 -7.84 2.21 -1.95
CA HIS A 133 -8.07 0.94 -1.23
C HIS A 133 -9.01 0.00 -2.00
N LEU A 134 -9.78 0.49 -2.98
CA LEU A 134 -10.49 -0.34 -3.95
C LEU A 134 -9.61 -0.56 -5.17
N TYR A 135 -8.94 -1.70 -5.25
CA TYR A 135 -7.96 -2.01 -6.28
C TYR A 135 -8.26 -3.32 -6.98
N LEU A 136 -7.88 -3.41 -8.26
CA LEU A 136 -7.97 -4.62 -9.07
C LEU A 136 -6.76 -4.70 -10.00
N ASP A 137 -6.01 -5.79 -9.88
CA ASP A 137 -4.95 -6.24 -10.79
C ASP A 137 -5.24 -7.69 -11.19
N ALA A 138 -5.73 -7.88 -12.41
CA ALA A 138 -6.24 -9.15 -12.90
C ALA A 138 -6.14 -9.27 -14.42
N GLY A 139 -6.23 -10.50 -14.91
CA GLY A 139 -6.49 -10.80 -16.31
C GLY A 139 -5.44 -10.26 -17.28
N ALA A 140 -5.89 -9.88 -18.46
CA ALA A 140 -5.06 -9.32 -19.52
C ALA A 140 -4.51 -7.91 -19.22
N LEU A 141 -5.24 -7.07 -18.48
CA LEU A 141 -4.76 -5.72 -18.12
C LEU A 141 -3.54 -5.72 -17.20
N SER A 142 -3.41 -6.73 -16.33
CA SER A 142 -2.28 -6.86 -15.41
C SER A 142 -0.88 -6.95 -16.08
N VAL A 143 -0.85 -7.23 -17.37
CA VAL A 143 0.33 -7.75 -18.06
C VAL A 143 1.23 -6.66 -18.61
N PHE A 144 0.69 -5.47 -18.89
CA PHE A 144 1.42 -4.35 -19.45
C PHE A 144 1.15 -3.05 -18.70
N SER A 145 2.21 -2.32 -18.38
CA SER A 145 2.13 -0.90 -17.98
C SER A 145 2.69 -0.05 -19.11
N PHE A 146 1.94 0.94 -19.59
CA PHE A 146 2.44 1.86 -20.62
C PHE A 146 3.35 2.93 -19.98
N LEU A 147 4.41 3.33 -20.70
CA LEU A 147 5.43 4.24 -20.20
C LEU A 147 5.58 5.45 -21.12
N SER A 148 5.64 6.64 -20.54
CA SER A 148 6.04 7.84 -21.29
C SER A 148 7.54 7.82 -21.58
N PRO A 149 7.98 8.19 -22.80
CA PRO A 149 9.38 8.37 -23.13
C PRO A 149 9.99 9.67 -22.57
N ILE A 150 9.19 10.50 -21.88
CA ILE A 150 9.64 11.73 -21.20
C ILE A 150 8.98 11.89 -19.82
N SER A 151 9.72 12.48 -18.90
CA SER A 151 9.27 12.90 -17.57
C SER A 151 8.82 14.37 -17.58
N ILE A 152 7.90 14.76 -16.70
CA ILE A 152 7.38 16.15 -16.64
C ILE A 152 7.24 16.71 -15.21
N ALA A 153 7.48 18.01 -15.04
CA ALA A 153 7.18 18.76 -13.82
C ALA A 153 6.26 19.95 -14.09
N SER A 154 5.50 20.35 -13.05
CA SER A 154 4.57 21.47 -13.05
C SER A 154 5.12 22.61 -12.17
N ILE A 155 5.80 23.59 -12.79
CA ILE A 155 6.60 24.61 -12.08
C ILE A 155 6.08 26.03 -12.39
N SER A 156 5.91 26.84 -11.34
CA SER A 156 5.67 28.29 -11.41
C SER A 156 7.00 29.04 -11.40
N ILE A 157 7.16 30.09 -12.22
CA ILE A 157 8.42 30.85 -12.28
C ILE A 157 8.72 31.59 -10.96
N ASP A 158 7.69 31.99 -10.22
CA ASP A 158 7.80 32.85 -9.02
C ASP A 158 6.95 32.36 -7.82
N GLY A 159 6.24 31.25 -7.97
CA GLY A 159 5.33 30.69 -6.94
C GLY A 159 3.92 31.28 -6.98
N GLN A 160 3.71 32.36 -7.75
CA GLN A 160 2.45 33.13 -7.80
C GLN A 160 1.73 33.00 -9.13
N GLN A 161 2.47 33.01 -10.25
CA GLN A 161 1.92 32.73 -11.57
C GLN A 161 1.50 31.26 -11.67
N ALA A 162 0.46 30.99 -12.44
CA ALA A 162 0.02 29.62 -12.70
C ALA A 162 1.20 28.78 -13.26
N PRO A 163 1.46 27.59 -12.69
CA PRO A 163 2.59 26.76 -13.12
C PRO A 163 2.42 26.30 -14.56
N LYS A 164 3.54 26.11 -15.24
CA LYS A 164 3.61 25.51 -16.57
C LYS A 164 4.28 24.15 -16.51
N LEU A 165 4.05 23.35 -17.54
CA LEU A 165 4.66 22.03 -17.69
C LEU A 165 6.03 22.15 -18.37
N TYR A 166 7.00 21.39 -17.89
CA TYR A 166 8.36 21.32 -18.43
C TYR A 166 8.81 19.85 -18.50
N VAL A 167 9.71 19.54 -19.43
CA VAL A 167 10.40 18.22 -19.45
C VAL A 167 11.51 18.23 -18.42
N ILE A 168 11.70 17.14 -17.67
CA ILE A 168 12.71 17.08 -16.59
C ILE A 168 14.13 17.28 -17.12
N ASP A 169 14.50 16.59 -18.20
CA ASP A 169 15.82 16.70 -18.85
C ASP A 169 16.20 18.16 -19.19
N ASP A 170 15.20 19.00 -19.54
CA ASP A 170 15.42 20.42 -19.82
C ASP A 170 15.72 21.21 -18.54
N ILE A 171 15.10 20.86 -17.40
CA ILE A 171 15.32 21.48 -16.08
C ILE A 171 16.71 21.12 -15.56
N ASP A 172 17.09 19.85 -15.61
CA ASP A 172 18.39 19.36 -15.12
C ASP A 172 19.55 19.99 -15.89
N THR A 173 19.36 20.19 -17.20
CA THR A 173 20.32 20.91 -18.07
C THR A 173 20.43 22.39 -17.74
N ALA A 174 19.37 23.04 -17.22
CA ALA A 174 19.30 24.48 -17.00
C ALA A 174 19.96 24.99 -15.70
N GLN A 175 20.42 24.08 -14.84
CA GLN A 175 20.94 24.33 -13.48
C GLN A 175 19.87 24.80 -12.47
N THR A 176 20.17 24.64 -11.17
CA THR A 176 19.25 24.78 -10.01
C THR A 176 18.55 26.14 -9.84
N ASN A 177 18.95 27.18 -10.58
CA ASN A 177 18.28 28.49 -10.58
C ASN A 177 17.93 28.97 -12.00
N TRP A 178 17.90 28.07 -13.00
CA TRP A 178 17.72 28.38 -14.42
C TRP A 178 18.75 29.40 -14.97
N SER A 179 19.89 29.53 -14.28
CA SER A 179 21.00 30.42 -14.62
C SER A 179 21.76 30.02 -15.88
N GLY A 180 21.67 28.74 -16.29
CA GLY A 180 22.17 28.25 -17.57
C GLY A 180 21.28 28.61 -18.77
N GLY A 181 20.09 29.16 -18.51
CA GLY A 181 19.05 29.46 -19.50
C GLY A 181 17.74 28.78 -19.13
N GLN A 182 16.65 29.54 -19.09
CA GLN A 182 15.34 29.02 -18.69
C GLN A 182 14.82 27.93 -19.64
N PRO A 183 14.42 26.74 -19.13
CA PRO A 183 13.71 25.72 -19.90
C PRO A 183 12.48 26.31 -20.60
N SER A 184 12.22 25.92 -21.84
CA SER A 184 11.00 26.39 -22.51
C SER A 184 9.79 25.54 -22.09
N PRO A 185 8.68 26.14 -21.62
CA PRO A 185 7.52 25.37 -21.21
C PRO A 185 6.87 24.60 -22.36
N ILE A 186 6.20 23.49 -22.05
CA ILE A 186 5.40 22.69 -22.98
C ILE A 186 4.12 23.45 -23.32
N LYS A 187 3.95 23.84 -24.59
CA LYS A 187 2.77 24.53 -25.11
C LYS A 187 1.67 23.54 -25.51
N THR A 188 2.03 22.50 -26.26
CA THR A 188 1.09 21.46 -26.70
C THR A 188 1.69 20.06 -26.65
N ILE A 189 0.85 19.09 -26.35
CA ILE A 189 1.14 17.65 -26.45
C ILE A 189 0.18 17.09 -27.50
N ASN A 190 0.71 16.42 -28.53
CA ASN A 190 -0.05 15.88 -29.66
C ASN A 190 -1.02 16.90 -30.32
N GLY A 191 -0.63 18.17 -30.34
CA GLY A 191 -1.42 19.28 -30.89
C GLY A 191 -2.50 19.86 -29.95
N GLN A 192 -2.80 19.21 -28.84
CA GLN A 192 -3.69 19.72 -27.79
C GLN A 192 -2.93 20.62 -26.81
N ASN A 193 -3.58 21.61 -26.20
CA ASN A 193 -3.01 22.37 -25.08
C ASN A 193 -2.48 21.41 -24.01
N SER A 194 -1.25 21.65 -23.53
CA SER A 194 -0.56 20.73 -22.61
C SER A 194 -1.30 20.51 -21.29
N THR A 195 -1.93 21.54 -20.74
CA THR A 195 -2.73 21.44 -19.51
C THR A 195 -4.01 20.64 -19.73
N ASP A 196 -4.72 20.88 -20.84
CA ASP A 196 -5.95 20.16 -21.15
C ASP A 196 -5.68 18.68 -21.46
N PHE A 197 -4.56 18.40 -22.13
CA PHE A 197 -4.06 17.04 -22.35
C PHE A 197 -3.80 16.33 -21.02
N MET A 198 -3.01 16.91 -20.11
CA MET A 198 -2.71 16.28 -18.82
C MET A 198 -3.95 16.14 -17.93
N LYS A 199 -4.92 17.06 -17.98
CA LYS A 199 -6.21 16.90 -17.26
C LYS A 199 -7.03 15.73 -17.80
N SER A 200 -7.08 15.56 -19.13
CA SER A 200 -7.73 14.39 -19.73
C SER A 200 -6.98 13.09 -19.43
N PHE A 201 -5.64 13.15 -19.36
CA PHE A 201 -4.78 12.02 -19.03
C PHE A 201 -4.98 11.56 -17.58
N ALA A 202 -5.02 12.49 -16.62
CA ALA A 202 -5.34 12.22 -15.22
C ALA A 202 -6.70 11.54 -15.08
N LYS A 203 -7.73 12.07 -15.75
CA LYS A 203 -9.09 11.51 -15.66
C LYS A 203 -9.17 10.04 -16.10
N GLU A 204 -8.34 9.63 -17.07
CA GLU A 204 -8.34 8.26 -17.58
C GLU A 204 -7.37 7.32 -16.83
N ASN A 205 -6.18 7.81 -16.43
CA ASN A 205 -5.09 6.96 -15.95
C ASN A 205 -4.63 7.21 -14.51
N ALA A 206 -5.09 8.26 -13.82
CA ALA A 206 -4.79 8.39 -12.40
C ALA A 206 -5.50 7.28 -11.61
N ILE A 207 -4.87 6.79 -10.54
CA ILE A 207 -5.43 5.75 -9.66
C ILE A 207 -6.75 6.21 -8.97
N GLY A 208 -7.04 7.52 -9.01
CA GLY A 208 -8.25 8.13 -8.51
C GLY A 208 -8.10 8.65 -7.07
N ASN A 209 -7.73 9.92 -6.96
CA ASN A 209 -7.73 10.66 -5.69
C ASN A 209 -9.08 11.34 -5.44
N LEU A 210 -9.30 11.81 -4.20
CA LEU A 210 -10.48 12.55 -3.76
C LEU A 210 -10.60 13.98 -4.35
N GLU A 211 -9.60 14.44 -5.12
CA GLU A 211 -9.55 15.79 -5.69
C GLU A 211 -8.70 15.84 -6.99
N PRO A 212 -9.16 16.54 -8.05
CA PRO A 212 -8.42 16.68 -9.31
C PRO A 212 -7.04 17.37 -9.22
N HIS A 213 -6.72 18.08 -8.14
CA HIS A 213 -5.39 18.63 -7.89
C HIS A 213 -4.39 17.55 -7.45
N ALA A 214 -4.83 16.57 -6.64
CA ALA A 214 -4.00 15.44 -6.27
C ALA A 214 -3.81 14.48 -7.47
N ASP A 215 -4.83 14.25 -8.30
CA ASP A 215 -4.68 13.50 -9.56
C ASP A 215 -3.69 14.16 -10.52
N TRP A 216 -3.66 15.51 -10.60
CA TRP A 216 -2.64 16.24 -11.36
C TRP A 216 -1.23 15.99 -10.81
N ASN A 217 -1.05 16.01 -9.48
CA ASN A 217 0.25 15.74 -8.87
C ASN A 217 0.72 14.29 -9.08
N GLN A 218 -0.19 13.30 -9.18
CA GLN A 218 0.19 11.92 -9.53
C GLN A 218 0.89 11.81 -10.90
N LEU A 219 0.64 12.74 -11.83
CA LEU A 219 1.25 12.73 -13.16
C LEU A 219 2.65 13.36 -13.18
N MET A 220 3.04 14.11 -12.15
CA MET A 220 4.27 14.89 -12.12
C MET A 220 5.41 14.09 -11.48
N SER A 221 6.60 14.19 -12.07
CA SER A 221 7.83 13.64 -11.51
C SER A 221 8.26 14.44 -10.27
N SER A 222 8.77 13.75 -9.25
CA SER A 222 9.29 14.36 -8.04
C SER A 222 10.49 13.59 -7.51
N SER A 223 11.45 14.29 -6.90
CA SER A 223 12.59 13.68 -6.23
C SER A 223 12.17 12.69 -5.13
N VAL A 224 11.06 12.94 -4.44
CA VAL A 224 10.54 12.02 -3.40
C VAL A 224 10.11 10.68 -4.00
N THR A 225 9.42 10.68 -5.15
CA THR A 225 9.09 9.43 -5.85
C THR A 225 10.35 8.70 -6.32
N SER A 226 11.33 9.43 -6.88
CA SER A 226 12.63 8.88 -7.30
C SER A 226 13.38 8.20 -6.14
N SER A 227 13.49 8.87 -4.99
CA SER A 227 14.08 8.35 -3.74
C SER A 227 13.41 7.08 -3.21
N LEU A 228 12.13 6.86 -3.52
CA LEU A 228 11.38 5.65 -3.18
C LEU A 228 11.49 4.54 -4.24
N GLY A 229 12.26 4.75 -5.32
CA GLY A 229 12.30 3.85 -6.49
C GLY A 229 10.98 3.81 -7.27
N ARG A 230 10.19 4.88 -7.22
CA ARG A 230 8.86 5.01 -7.83
C ARG A 230 8.90 6.07 -8.94
N TYR A 231 8.00 5.91 -9.90
CA TYR A 231 7.78 6.87 -10.98
C TYR A 231 6.39 7.51 -10.85
N SER A 232 6.18 8.61 -11.57
CA SER A 232 4.86 9.20 -11.74
C SER A 232 3.95 8.31 -12.58
N ILE A 233 2.64 8.56 -12.51
CA ILE A 233 1.66 7.84 -13.34
C ILE A 233 1.90 8.08 -14.83
N PHE A 234 2.35 9.28 -15.21
CA PHE A 234 2.67 9.59 -16.61
C PHE A 234 3.91 8.84 -17.10
N GLU A 235 4.93 8.72 -16.24
CA GLU A 235 6.19 8.03 -16.55
C GLU A 235 6.01 6.52 -16.72
N SER A 236 5.40 5.82 -15.74
CA SER A 236 5.33 4.35 -15.76
C SER A 236 4.02 3.72 -15.25
N GLY A 237 3.04 4.52 -14.87
CA GLY A 237 1.80 4.04 -14.22
C GLY A 237 0.58 3.99 -15.13
N VAL A 238 0.76 4.05 -16.46
CA VAL A 238 -0.33 4.23 -17.41
C VAL A 238 -1.02 2.88 -17.69
N THR A 239 -2.27 2.73 -17.25
CA THR A 239 -3.06 1.50 -17.42
C THR A 239 -3.67 1.35 -18.80
N PHE A 240 -4.21 2.43 -19.37
CA PHE A 240 -4.89 2.38 -20.67
C PHE A 240 -3.96 2.86 -21.78
N TYR A 241 -4.01 2.18 -22.93
CA TYR A 241 -3.13 2.48 -24.07
C TYR A 241 -3.25 3.97 -24.49
N PRO A 242 -2.16 4.76 -24.37
CA PRO A 242 -2.20 6.23 -24.52
C PRO A 242 -2.08 6.72 -25.98
N GLY A 243 -2.05 5.80 -26.94
CA GLY A 243 -1.81 6.08 -28.37
C GLY A 243 -0.38 5.74 -28.82
N ASP A 244 -0.14 5.84 -30.13
CA ASP A 244 1.13 5.41 -30.73
C ASP A 244 2.32 6.30 -30.37
N THR A 245 2.10 7.63 -30.35
CA THR A 245 3.19 8.60 -30.28
C THR A 245 2.92 9.76 -29.33
N LEU A 246 4.02 10.36 -28.87
CA LEU A 246 4.07 11.57 -28.06
C LEU A 246 4.91 12.63 -28.80
N THR A 247 4.27 13.74 -29.17
CA THR A 247 4.92 14.91 -29.77
C THR A 247 4.71 16.12 -28.88
N VAL A 248 5.80 16.75 -28.46
CA VAL A 248 5.82 17.94 -27.60
C VAL A 248 6.22 19.14 -28.44
N ILE A 249 5.44 20.23 -28.36
CA ILE A 249 5.84 21.55 -28.88
C ILE A 249 6.00 22.48 -27.69
N ARG A 250 7.19 23.08 -27.55
CA ARG A 250 7.50 24.05 -26.50
C ARG A 250 7.08 25.47 -26.90
N GLU A 251 6.96 26.39 -25.94
CA GLU A 251 6.58 27.79 -26.20
C GLU A 251 7.58 28.55 -27.10
N ASN A 252 8.86 28.17 -27.08
CA ASN A 252 9.88 28.70 -27.99
C ASN A 252 9.77 28.16 -29.45
N GLY A 253 8.79 27.31 -29.75
CA GLY A 253 8.57 26.71 -31.07
C GLY A 253 9.41 25.46 -31.36
N SER A 254 10.29 25.04 -30.45
CA SER A 254 11.00 23.76 -30.59
C SER A 254 10.03 22.58 -30.48
N VAL A 255 10.28 21.55 -31.28
CA VAL A 255 9.48 20.32 -31.34
C VAL A 255 10.35 19.15 -30.85
N VAL A 256 9.76 18.27 -30.07
CA VAL A 256 10.38 17.06 -29.51
C VAL A 256 9.49 15.86 -29.83
N GLY A 257 10.10 14.75 -30.25
CA GLY A 257 9.39 13.61 -30.82
C GLY A 257 9.16 13.74 -32.34
N PRO A 258 8.22 12.98 -32.94
CA PRO A 258 7.34 12.03 -32.27
C PRO A 258 8.11 10.86 -31.65
N TYR A 259 8.04 10.72 -30.34
CA TYR A 259 8.49 9.51 -29.66
C TYR A 259 7.39 8.46 -29.74
N LYS A 260 7.76 7.18 -29.74
CA LYS A 260 6.78 6.10 -29.51
C LYS A 260 6.55 5.93 -28.01
N TRP A 261 5.30 5.72 -27.61
CA TRP A 261 5.01 5.21 -26.28
C TRP A 261 5.59 3.81 -26.11
N LEU A 262 6.01 3.47 -24.90
CA LEU A 262 6.56 2.16 -24.57
C LEU A 262 5.54 1.37 -23.73
N ALA A 263 5.75 0.05 -23.65
CA ALA A 263 5.04 -0.82 -22.72
C ALA A 263 6.06 -1.70 -21.98
N PHE A 264 6.00 -1.70 -20.66
CA PHE A 264 6.71 -2.65 -19.82
C PHE A 264 5.87 -3.92 -19.64
N TYR A 265 6.48 -5.08 -19.84
CA TYR A 265 5.86 -6.38 -19.66
C TYR A 265 6.09 -6.88 -18.23
N ASN A 266 4.99 -7.14 -17.51
CA ASN A 266 4.94 -7.67 -16.15
C ASN A 266 4.58 -9.17 -16.18
N PRO A 267 5.54 -10.09 -16.41
CA PRO A 267 5.25 -11.51 -16.39
C PRO A 267 5.06 -12.01 -14.95
N HIS A 268 3.83 -12.40 -14.62
CA HIS A 268 3.43 -13.03 -13.34
C HIS A 268 3.96 -14.47 -13.14
N GLY A 269 5.14 -14.77 -13.68
CA GLY A 269 5.79 -16.08 -13.64
C GLY A 269 6.50 -16.46 -14.94
N PRO A 270 7.03 -17.69 -15.03
CA PRO A 270 7.53 -18.23 -16.29
C PRO A 270 6.36 -18.57 -17.22
N THR A 271 6.08 -17.70 -18.19
CA THR A 271 4.95 -17.83 -19.13
C THR A 271 5.16 -18.88 -20.23
N GLY A 272 6.40 -19.33 -20.44
CA GLY A 272 6.77 -20.10 -21.64
C GLY A 272 6.64 -19.26 -22.91
N PRO A 273 6.65 -19.90 -24.09
CA PRO A 273 6.43 -19.19 -25.35
C PRO A 273 4.94 -18.90 -25.57
N LEU A 274 4.56 -17.63 -25.42
CA LEU A 274 3.22 -17.12 -25.77
C LEU A 274 3.25 -16.71 -27.24
N MET A 275 2.53 -17.44 -28.09
CA MET A 275 2.53 -17.16 -29.54
C MET A 275 1.24 -16.46 -29.97
N THR A 276 0.11 -16.82 -29.38
CA THR A 276 -1.22 -16.36 -29.78
C THR A 276 -1.97 -15.67 -28.65
N GLY A 277 -3.00 -14.88 -29.02
CA GLY A 277 -3.94 -14.34 -28.04
C GLY A 277 -4.64 -15.44 -27.22
N GLY A 278 -4.81 -16.65 -27.77
CA GLY A 278 -5.36 -17.80 -27.04
C GLY A 278 -4.42 -18.35 -25.96
N ASP A 279 -3.11 -18.39 -26.23
CA ASP A 279 -2.11 -18.75 -25.21
C ASP A 279 -2.10 -17.71 -24.09
N PHE A 280 -2.18 -16.43 -24.47
CA PHE A 280 -2.25 -15.30 -23.56
C PHE A 280 -3.52 -15.38 -22.68
N TYR A 281 -4.69 -15.68 -23.26
CA TYR A 281 -5.94 -15.87 -22.53
C TYR A 281 -5.83 -17.01 -21.51
N ASN A 282 -5.35 -18.18 -21.94
CA ASN A 282 -5.20 -19.33 -21.05
C ASN A 282 -4.30 -19.00 -19.85
N PHE A 283 -3.15 -18.36 -20.09
CA PHE A 283 -2.21 -18.04 -19.02
C PHE A 283 -2.68 -16.88 -18.13
N PHE A 284 -2.88 -15.68 -18.70
CA PHE A 284 -3.13 -14.48 -17.92
C PHE A 284 -4.58 -14.31 -17.47
N VAL A 285 -5.55 -14.89 -18.19
CA VAL A 285 -6.97 -14.79 -17.82
C VAL A 285 -7.42 -16.01 -17.02
N LEU A 286 -7.01 -17.23 -17.37
CA LEU A 286 -7.45 -18.44 -16.64
C LEU A 286 -6.42 -19.01 -15.64
N GLY A 287 -5.20 -18.48 -15.57
CA GLY A 287 -4.12 -19.05 -14.75
C GLY A 287 -3.65 -20.44 -15.21
N LEU A 288 -3.97 -20.82 -16.46
CA LEU A 288 -3.66 -22.12 -17.04
C LEU A 288 -2.37 -22.05 -17.86
N LEU A 289 -1.42 -22.95 -17.59
CA LEU A 289 -0.24 -23.09 -18.44
C LEU A 289 -0.66 -23.39 -19.90
N PRO A 290 -0.16 -22.65 -20.89
CA PRO A 290 -0.50 -22.90 -22.28
C PRO A 290 0.01 -24.27 -22.71
N ALA A 291 -0.63 -24.89 -23.70
CA ALA A 291 -0.24 -26.23 -24.18
C ALA A 291 1.20 -26.27 -24.76
N SER A 292 1.77 -25.11 -25.08
CA SER A 292 3.17 -24.90 -25.50
C SER A 292 4.17 -24.84 -24.33
N TYR A 293 3.72 -24.82 -23.06
CA TYR A 293 4.59 -24.67 -21.91
C TYR A 293 5.44 -25.92 -21.63
N ASN A 294 6.75 -25.75 -21.67
CA ASN A 294 7.72 -26.78 -21.31
C ASN A 294 8.53 -26.36 -20.06
N SER A 295 8.43 -27.15 -18.99
CA SER A 295 9.15 -26.90 -17.74
C SER A 295 10.68 -26.93 -17.89
N ALA A 296 11.20 -27.67 -18.88
CA ALA A 296 12.63 -27.67 -19.20
C ALA A 296 13.09 -26.30 -19.74
N ASP A 297 12.31 -25.66 -20.61
CA ASP A 297 12.64 -24.35 -21.18
C ASP A 297 12.52 -23.21 -20.15
N ALA A 298 11.59 -23.32 -19.19
CA ALA A 298 11.53 -22.41 -18.04
C ALA A 298 12.82 -22.43 -17.20
N SER A 299 13.43 -23.61 -17.01
CA SER A 299 14.71 -23.75 -16.30
C SER A 299 15.89 -23.11 -17.05
N LEU A 300 15.92 -23.27 -18.38
CA LEU A 300 16.91 -22.65 -19.26
C LEU A 300 16.72 -21.13 -19.35
N SER A 301 15.47 -20.66 -19.37
CA SER A 301 15.12 -19.23 -19.30
C SER A 301 15.60 -18.60 -18.00
N ASN A 302 15.37 -19.24 -16.84
CA ASN A 302 15.86 -18.73 -15.55
C ASN A 302 17.39 -18.73 -15.45
N SER A 303 18.07 -19.78 -15.96
CA SER A 303 19.54 -19.83 -16.00
C SER A 303 20.14 -18.77 -16.93
N ARG A 304 19.53 -18.54 -18.11
CA ARG A 304 19.95 -17.50 -19.06
C ARG A 304 19.56 -16.10 -18.62
N ARG A 305 18.43 -15.89 -17.93
CA ARG A 305 18.06 -14.62 -17.30
C ARG A 305 19.05 -14.24 -16.21
N LYS A 306 19.57 -15.20 -15.44
CA LYS A 306 20.62 -14.95 -14.45
C LYS A 306 21.91 -14.45 -15.10
N THR A 307 22.45 -15.17 -16.08
CA THR A 307 23.68 -14.75 -16.79
C THR A 307 23.49 -13.50 -17.66
N ARG A 308 22.29 -13.23 -18.18
CA ARG A 308 21.98 -12.00 -18.92
C ARG A 308 21.76 -10.79 -18.01
N ARG A 309 21.26 -10.99 -16.78
CA ARG A 309 21.26 -9.95 -15.72
C ARG A 309 22.71 -9.56 -15.39
N ASP A 310 23.60 -10.54 -15.21
CA ASP A 310 25.04 -10.31 -15.02
C ASP A 310 25.73 -9.63 -16.23
N SER A 311 25.18 -9.78 -17.45
CA SER A 311 25.74 -9.21 -18.69
C SER A 311 25.11 -7.88 -19.14
N LEU A 312 23.94 -7.52 -18.62
CA LEU A 312 23.24 -6.25 -18.92
C LEU A 312 23.47 -5.18 -17.86
N LEU A 313 23.94 -5.57 -16.67
CA LEU A 313 24.42 -4.62 -15.66
C LEU A 313 25.35 -3.56 -16.31
N PRO A 314 26.44 -3.90 -17.04
CA PRO A 314 27.34 -2.88 -17.61
C PRO A 314 26.76 -1.98 -18.71
N LEU A 315 25.51 -2.19 -19.17
CA LEU A 315 24.87 -1.39 -20.23
C LEU A 315 23.72 -0.51 -19.71
N LEU A 316 23.19 -0.79 -18.52
CA LEU A 316 22.42 0.17 -17.71
C LEU A 316 23.28 0.84 -16.64
N ASP A 317 24.48 0.32 -16.40
CA ASP A 317 25.38 0.74 -15.33
C ASP A 317 26.82 0.90 -15.87
N THR A 318 27.04 2.01 -16.59
CA THR A 318 28.40 2.52 -16.89
C THR A 318 28.78 3.73 -16.02
N ASN A 319 27.99 4.07 -14.99
CA ASN A 319 28.22 5.24 -14.13
C ASN A 319 27.84 5.06 -12.63
N LEU A 320 27.26 3.93 -12.17
CA LEU A 320 26.90 3.72 -10.75
C LEU A 320 27.70 2.61 -10.04
N ALA A 321 28.20 1.59 -10.74
CA ALA A 321 28.97 0.48 -10.18
C ALA A 321 30.41 0.84 -9.79
N ASN A 322 30.60 1.83 -8.90
CA ASN A 322 31.83 1.94 -8.11
C ASN A 322 31.77 2.74 -6.80
N ASP A 323 30.61 3.29 -6.39
CA ASP A 323 30.51 3.91 -5.06
C ASP A 323 29.95 2.96 -4.00
N THR A 324 30.79 2.64 -3.01
CA THR A 324 30.42 1.84 -1.82
C THR A 324 29.58 2.60 -0.78
N ASN A 325 29.12 3.81 -1.08
CA ASN A 325 28.21 4.58 -0.22
C ASN A 325 26.73 4.16 -0.42
N LYS A 326 26.20 3.42 0.55
CA LYS A 326 24.80 2.92 0.62
C LYS A 326 23.70 4.00 0.66
N LEU A 327 24.00 5.28 0.52
CA LEU A 327 23.02 6.39 0.53
C LEU A 327 22.51 6.77 -0.87
N SER A 328 23.17 6.33 -1.95
CA SER A 328 22.93 6.80 -3.33
C SER A 328 21.55 6.48 -3.92
N GLY A 329 20.78 5.57 -3.33
CA GLY A 329 19.41 5.24 -3.79
C GLY A 329 18.31 6.07 -3.12
N TRP A 330 18.57 6.64 -1.94
CA TRP A 330 17.57 7.41 -1.17
C TRP A 330 17.74 8.92 -1.36
N LEU A 331 18.96 9.39 -1.61
CA LEU A 331 19.26 10.81 -1.76
C LEU A 331 19.27 11.21 -3.24
N ASP A 332 18.08 11.47 -3.76
CA ASP A 332 17.92 12.37 -4.91
C ASP A 332 18.52 13.74 -4.58
N SER A 333 19.10 14.40 -5.58
CA SER A 333 19.79 15.69 -5.47
C SER A 333 18.99 16.82 -4.81
N ALA A 334 17.65 16.73 -4.76
CA ALA A 334 16.83 17.72 -4.05
C ALA A 334 16.87 17.59 -2.53
N TYR A 335 17.20 16.42 -1.97
CA TYR A 335 17.43 16.27 -0.53
C TYR A 335 18.82 16.80 -0.15
N PRO A 336 19.01 17.36 1.05
CA PRO A 336 20.35 17.62 1.56
C PRO A 336 21.17 16.32 1.63
N GLU A 337 22.40 16.36 1.10
CA GLU A 337 23.29 15.18 0.94
C GLU A 337 23.49 14.35 2.22
N HIS A 338 23.32 14.95 3.40
CA HIS A 338 23.52 14.30 4.69
C HIS A 338 22.38 14.66 5.66
N PRO A 339 21.43 13.73 5.94
CA PRO A 339 20.49 13.92 7.03
C PRO A 339 21.20 13.85 8.40
N ASP A 340 20.83 14.76 9.31
CA ASP A 340 21.36 14.79 10.69
C ASP A 340 20.88 13.58 11.52
N ILE A 341 19.71 13.03 11.18
CA ILE A 341 19.10 11.83 11.76
C ILE A 341 18.57 10.97 10.61
N MET A 342 18.80 9.66 10.63
CA MET A 342 18.20 8.73 9.68
C MET A 342 17.81 7.41 10.34
N GLN A 343 16.74 6.80 9.85
CA GLN A 343 16.39 5.42 10.17
C GLN A 343 17.38 4.45 9.51
N ASN A 344 17.56 3.27 10.11
CA ASN A 344 18.34 2.20 9.49
C ASN A 344 17.71 1.72 8.18
N ASP A 345 18.54 1.21 7.27
CA ASP A 345 18.13 0.56 6.01
C ASP A 345 17.12 1.38 5.17
N LEU A 346 17.39 2.70 5.02
CA LEU A 346 16.64 3.63 4.16
C LEU A 346 16.36 3.03 2.77
N GLY A 347 15.09 3.11 2.33
CA GLY A 347 14.61 2.59 1.05
C GLY A 347 14.31 1.08 1.04
N PHE A 348 14.77 0.32 2.04
CA PHE A 348 14.58 -1.13 2.14
C PHE A 348 13.89 -1.58 3.43
N GLY A 349 13.42 -0.63 4.24
CA GLY A 349 12.81 -0.85 5.55
C GLY A 349 12.71 0.44 6.35
N GLY A 350 13.69 1.33 6.19
CA GLY A 350 13.67 2.69 6.73
C GLY A 350 13.07 3.73 5.79
N TYR A 351 12.32 4.67 6.35
CA TYR A 351 11.68 5.77 5.61
C TYR A 351 11.79 7.14 6.29
N VAL A 352 12.38 7.25 7.48
CA VAL A 352 12.45 8.52 8.24
C VAL A 352 13.83 9.18 8.14
N THR A 353 13.84 10.48 7.82
CA THR A 353 15.05 11.34 7.88
C THR A 353 14.76 12.66 8.60
N GLY A 354 15.78 13.23 9.25
CA GLY A 354 15.69 14.46 10.03
C GLY A 354 16.85 15.42 9.78
N TYR A 355 16.55 16.73 9.76
CA TYR A 355 17.48 17.81 9.40
C TYR A 355 17.35 19.01 10.35
N PHE A 356 18.45 19.70 10.69
CA PHE A 356 18.50 20.80 11.69
C PHE A 356 19.12 22.10 11.17
N PHE A 357 18.27 23.02 10.71
CA PHE A 357 18.66 24.34 10.21
C PHE A 357 18.93 25.33 11.36
N ARG A 358 20.17 25.38 11.83
CA ARG A 358 20.61 26.19 12.99
C ARG A 358 20.41 27.71 12.82
N SER A 359 20.47 28.22 11.59
CA SER A 359 20.29 29.63 11.26
C SER A 359 18.84 30.11 11.40
N THR A 360 17.88 29.27 11.02
CA THR A 360 16.44 29.54 11.11
C THR A 360 15.79 28.96 12.35
N LYS A 361 16.53 28.16 13.15
CA LYS A 361 16.03 27.36 14.28
C LYS A 361 14.89 26.43 13.89
N ARG A 362 15.00 25.84 12.70
CA ARG A 362 14.00 24.97 12.09
C ARG A 362 14.51 23.53 12.04
N ALA A 363 13.72 22.60 12.56
CA ALA A 363 13.91 21.17 12.37
C ALA A 363 12.97 20.68 11.26
N VAL A 364 13.40 19.69 10.49
CA VAL A 364 12.55 19.04 9.48
C VAL A 364 12.59 17.53 9.69
N LEU A 365 11.42 16.89 9.70
CA LEU A 365 11.24 15.44 9.76
C LEU A 365 10.54 15.00 8.48
N SER A 366 11.26 14.34 7.56
CA SER A 366 10.68 13.82 6.32
C SER A 366 10.28 12.36 6.51
N ILE A 367 8.99 12.08 6.25
CA ILE A 367 8.34 10.77 6.35
C ILE A 367 7.58 10.53 5.03
N PRO A 368 8.26 10.14 3.94
CA PRO A 368 7.64 9.75 2.68
C PRO A 368 6.89 8.39 2.73
N SER A 369 6.93 7.65 3.84
CA SER A 369 6.08 6.47 4.06
C SER A 369 5.99 6.10 5.56
N PHE A 370 4.87 5.52 5.97
CA PHE A 370 4.69 4.84 7.27
C PHE A 370 4.90 3.31 7.15
N SER A 371 5.63 2.85 6.13
CA SER A 371 5.97 1.43 5.96
C SER A 371 6.97 0.95 7.02
N MET A 372 6.93 -0.35 7.31
CA MET A 372 7.69 -0.98 8.38
C MET A 372 8.59 -2.09 7.82
N ASP A 373 9.82 -2.24 8.35
CA ASP A 373 10.54 -3.51 8.29
C ASP A 373 10.02 -4.42 9.41
N PRO A 374 9.39 -5.58 9.12
CA PRO A 374 8.96 -6.54 10.15
C PRO A 374 10.12 -7.11 10.99
N ASN A 375 11.37 -6.95 10.56
CA ASN A 375 12.56 -7.39 11.30
C ASN A 375 13.10 -6.33 12.28
N ASP A 376 12.75 -5.06 12.09
CA ASP A 376 13.13 -3.92 12.96
C ASP A 376 11.96 -2.91 13.08
N PRO A 377 10.79 -3.35 13.59
CA PRO A 377 9.57 -2.55 13.59
C PRO A 377 9.71 -1.26 14.41
N GLN A 378 10.52 -1.31 15.46
CA GLN A 378 10.72 -0.23 16.42
C GLN A 378 11.62 0.91 15.88
N SER A 379 12.48 0.64 14.89
CA SER A 379 13.42 1.62 14.32
C SER A 379 12.80 2.94 13.87
N PHE A 380 11.56 2.90 13.33
CA PHE A 380 10.81 4.07 12.91
C PHE A 380 10.55 5.01 14.09
N SER A 381 9.93 4.47 15.14
CA SER A 381 9.61 5.18 16.37
C SER A 381 10.87 5.77 17.02
N ASP A 382 11.92 4.97 17.12
CA ASP A 382 13.17 5.37 17.79
C ASP A 382 13.88 6.51 17.04
N THR A 383 13.77 6.53 15.70
CA THR A 383 14.27 7.62 14.86
C THR A 383 13.51 8.93 15.13
N ILE A 384 12.18 8.88 15.29
CA ILE A 384 11.38 10.05 15.67
C ILE A 384 11.73 10.53 17.09
N THR A 385 11.92 9.60 18.04
CA THR A 385 12.35 9.92 19.41
C THR A 385 13.72 10.61 19.40
N ALA A 386 14.66 10.13 18.60
CA ALA A 386 15.98 10.74 18.42
C ALA A 386 15.87 12.15 17.80
N PHE A 387 15.06 12.32 16.75
CA PHE A 387 14.80 13.62 16.12
C PHE A 387 14.23 14.65 17.09
N ILE A 388 13.19 14.29 17.87
CA ILE A 388 12.56 15.18 18.85
C ILE A 388 13.57 15.61 19.92
N LYS A 389 14.28 14.63 20.51
CA LYS A 389 15.29 14.88 21.54
C LYS A 389 16.41 15.79 21.04
N GLN A 390 16.94 15.53 19.83
CA GLN A 390 18.01 16.33 19.24
C GLN A 390 17.54 17.75 18.87
N SER A 391 16.30 17.89 18.40
CA SER A 391 15.67 19.20 18.12
C SER A 391 15.61 20.07 19.37
N GLN A 392 15.17 19.50 20.50
CA GLN A 392 15.12 20.20 21.79
C GLN A 392 16.52 20.58 22.28
N GLN A 393 17.49 19.68 22.20
CA GLN A 393 18.88 19.94 22.61
C GLN A 393 19.55 21.06 21.79
N LEU A 394 19.27 21.17 20.48
CA LEU A 394 19.78 22.23 19.62
C LEU A 394 18.99 23.56 19.76
N GLY A 395 17.94 23.56 20.57
CA GLY A 395 17.06 24.72 20.80
C GLY A 395 16.29 25.12 19.55
N MET A 396 15.83 24.15 18.75
CA MET A 396 14.93 24.38 17.63
C MET A 396 13.60 24.98 18.11
N LYS A 397 12.95 25.75 17.24
CA LYS A 397 11.75 26.54 17.52
C LYS A 397 10.62 26.27 16.55
N GLN A 398 10.91 25.73 15.38
CA GLN A 398 9.93 25.42 14.35
C GLN A 398 10.18 24.00 13.86
N VAL A 399 9.11 23.23 13.61
CA VAL A 399 9.17 21.90 13.01
C VAL A 399 8.37 21.88 11.72
N VAL A 400 8.98 21.40 10.65
CA VAL A 400 8.28 21.00 9.43
C VAL A 400 8.24 19.47 9.41
N ILE A 401 7.06 18.89 9.28
CA ILE A 401 6.89 17.45 9.05
C ILE A 401 6.50 17.29 7.59
N ASP A 402 7.36 16.63 6.82
CA ASP A 402 7.23 16.52 5.38
C ASP A 402 6.69 15.13 5.00
N LEU A 403 5.54 15.13 4.33
CA LEU A 403 4.73 13.98 3.94
C LEU A 403 4.48 13.95 2.42
N GLN A 404 5.37 14.54 1.62
CA GLN A 404 5.30 14.40 0.16
C GLN A 404 5.29 12.92 -0.27
N ALA A 405 4.52 12.60 -1.31
CA ALA A 405 4.31 11.27 -1.89
C ALA A 405 3.88 10.13 -0.93
N ASN A 406 3.53 10.43 0.33
CA ASN A 406 3.29 9.42 1.36
C ASN A 406 1.92 8.72 1.21
N ARG A 407 1.94 7.49 0.69
CA ARG A 407 0.74 6.67 0.46
C ARG A 407 0.24 5.90 1.71
N GLY A 408 0.79 6.16 2.90
CA GLY A 408 0.50 5.46 4.14
C GLY A 408 1.53 4.36 4.46
N GLY A 409 1.07 3.28 5.11
CA GLY A 409 1.89 2.13 5.47
C GLY A 409 1.29 1.31 6.60
N ASN A 410 1.74 1.56 7.83
CA ASN A 410 1.28 0.88 9.05
C ASN A 410 0.56 1.88 9.98
N THR A 411 -0.66 1.54 10.39
CA THR A 411 -1.52 2.40 11.21
C THR A 411 -0.91 2.72 12.57
N MET A 412 -0.16 1.79 13.16
CA MET A 412 0.46 1.97 14.47
C MET A 412 1.67 2.90 14.42
N GLN A 413 2.45 2.91 13.32
CA GLN A 413 3.49 3.94 13.11
C GLN A 413 2.90 5.35 13.01
N ALA A 414 1.78 5.51 12.30
CA ALA A 414 1.08 6.80 12.20
C ALA A 414 0.56 7.28 13.57
N ILE A 415 0.02 6.38 14.38
CA ILE A 415 -0.43 6.69 15.74
C ILE A 415 0.74 6.97 16.68
N ASP A 416 1.82 6.18 16.62
CA ASP A 416 3.04 6.38 17.42
C ASP A 416 3.68 7.75 17.11
N ALA A 417 3.88 8.09 15.83
CA ALA A 417 4.39 9.40 15.43
C ALA A 417 3.54 10.54 16.00
N PHE A 418 2.21 10.44 15.93
CA PHE A 418 1.30 11.41 16.54
C PHE A 418 1.48 11.47 18.07
N LYS A 419 1.54 10.31 18.75
CA LYS A 419 1.74 10.22 20.20
C LYS A 419 3.08 10.80 20.66
N GLN A 420 4.15 10.73 19.85
CA GLN A 420 5.43 11.34 20.18
C GLN A 420 5.40 12.88 20.14
N PHE A 421 4.59 13.49 19.27
CA PHE A 421 4.37 14.94 19.25
C PHE A 421 3.28 15.41 20.23
N PHE A 422 2.29 14.57 20.54
CA PHE A 422 1.16 14.91 21.42
C PHE A 422 0.89 13.81 22.47
N PRO A 423 1.83 13.57 23.40
CA PRO A 423 1.79 12.40 24.28
C PRO A 423 0.64 12.44 25.31
N GLY A 424 0.23 13.63 25.73
CA GLY A 424 -0.94 13.84 26.60
C GLY A 424 -2.30 13.71 25.92
N VAL A 425 -2.35 13.48 24.59
CA VAL A 425 -3.60 13.34 23.83
C VAL A 425 -3.88 11.86 23.56
N ASN A 426 -5.14 11.44 23.76
CA ASN A 426 -5.60 10.12 23.34
C ASN A 426 -6.10 10.21 21.88
N PRO A 427 -5.49 9.49 20.93
CA PRO A 427 -5.89 9.50 19.52
C PRO A 427 -7.26 8.83 19.36
N TYR A 428 -8.25 9.58 18.88
CA TYR A 428 -9.54 9.01 18.51
C TYR A 428 -9.45 8.34 17.14
N THR A 429 -9.55 7.01 17.13
CA THR A 429 -9.36 6.12 15.97
C THR A 429 -10.69 5.51 15.50
N GLY A 430 -11.77 6.29 15.61
CA GLY A 430 -13.13 5.85 15.24
C GLY A 430 -13.22 5.40 13.80
N THR A 431 -13.65 4.14 13.61
CA THR A 431 -13.89 3.53 12.30
C THR A 431 -15.18 2.71 12.31
N ARG A 432 -15.76 2.39 11.15
CA ARG A 432 -16.92 1.49 11.03
C ARG A 432 -16.84 0.67 9.74
N MET A 433 -17.56 -0.44 9.67
CA MET A 433 -17.74 -1.23 8.45
C MET A 433 -19.17 -1.07 7.93
N ARG A 434 -19.36 -1.35 6.64
CA ARG A 434 -20.68 -1.65 6.09
C ARG A 434 -21.21 -2.97 6.68
N SER A 435 -22.48 -3.00 7.06
CA SER A 435 -23.14 -4.16 7.67
C SER A 435 -24.05 -4.84 6.66
N HIS A 436 -23.71 -6.07 6.32
CA HIS A 436 -24.37 -6.86 5.28
C HIS A 436 -24.31 -8.36 5.64
N SER A 437 -25.10 -9.19 4.96
CA SER A 437 -25.29 -10.61 5.35
C SER A 437 -24.00 -11.43 5.40
N PHE A 438 -23.07 -11.22 4.46
CA PHE A 438 -21.83 -11.99 4.37
C PHE A 438 -20.85 -11.64 5.50
N GLY A 439 -20.50 -10.35 5.67
CA GLY A 439 -19.67 -9.90 6.79
C GLY A 439 -20.26 -10.26 8.16
N ASN A 440 -21.59 -10.19 8.27
CA ASN A 440 -22.28 -10.57 9.51
C ASN A 440 -22.18 -12.08 9.83
N ALA A 441 -22.18 -12.95 8.83
CA ALA A 441 -22.00 -14.38 9.04
C ALA A 441 -20.55 -14.74 9.47
N ILE A 442 -19.54 -14.09 8.87
CA ILE A 442 -18.13 -14.27 9.23
C ILE A 442 -17.89 -13.75 10.65
N GLY A 443 -18.23 -12.49 10.91
CA GLY A 443 -17.99 -11.82 12.19
C GLY A 443 -18.72 -12.45 13.37
N GLN A 444 -19.98 -12.88 13.18
CA GLN A 444 -20.72 -13.63 14.21
C GLN A 444 -20.07 -14.97 14.55
N THR A 445 -19.47 -15.64 13.56
CA THR A 445 -18.80 -16.93 13.73
C THR A 445 -17.46 -16.76 14.45
N PHE A 446 -16.62 -15.82 13.99
CA PHE A 446 -15.29 -15.58 14.55
C PHE A 446 -15.38 -15.01 15.97
N THR A 447 -16.27 -14.04 16.21
CA THR A 447 -16.48 -13.46 17.55
C THR A 447 -16.97 -14.51 18.56
N ASN A 448 -17.92 -15.38 18.17
CA ASN A 448 -18.37 -16.46 19.05
C ASN A 448 -17.25 -17.45 19.37
N TYR A 449 -16.55 -17.94 18.33
CA TYR A 449 -15.46 -18.89 18.52
C TYR A 449 -14.35 -18.32 19.42
N PHE A 450 -13.96 -17.07 19.21
CA PHE A 450 -12.97 -16.38 20.04
C PHE A 450 -13.41 -16.26 21.51
N ASN A 451 -14.66 -15.86 21.75
CA ASN A 451 -15.22 -15.74 23.10
C ASN A 451 -15.35 -17.09 23.83
N GLU A 452 -15.62 -18.17 23.10
CA GLU A 452 -15.69 -19.54 23.64
C GLU A 452 -14.31 -20.15 23.93
N HIS A 453 -13.24 -19.63 23.32
CA HIS A 453 -11.86 -20.12 23.42
C HIS A 453 -10.89 -19.04 23.96
N PRO A 454 -11.13 -18.47 25.16
CA PRO A 454 -10.23 -17.51 25.79
C PRO A 454 -8.82 -18.09 26.01
N PRO A 455 -7.80 -17.26 26.28
CA PRO A 455 -6.43 -17.73 26.46
C PRO A 455 -6.32 -18.48 27.80
N ASN A 456 -6.48 -19.79 27.73
CA ASN A 456 -6.24 -20.70 28.85
C ASN A 456 -4.73 -20.81 29.12
N ASN A 457 -4.36 -21.42 30.25
CA ASN A 457 -2.95 -21.65 30.64
C ASN A 457 -2.12 -22.51 29.65
N ALA A 458 -2.75 -23.07 28.63
CA ALA A 458 -2.08 -23.65 27.47
C ALA A 458 -2.20 -22.67 26.29
N ILE A 459 -1.07 -22.26 25.72
CA ILE A 459 -0.99 -21.40 24.53
C ILE A 459 -1.92 -21.97 23.46
N ASN A 460 -2.98 -21.23 23.13
CA ASN A 460 -3.83 -21.48 21.97
C ASN A 460 -3.31 -20.59 20.84
N PRO A 461 -2.56 -21.10 19.84
CA PRO A 461 -1.96 -20.24 18.80
C PRO A 461 -3.04 -19.47 18.04
N ARG A 462 -4.16 -20.14 17.75
CA ARG A 462 -5.32 -19.57 17.06
C ARG A 462 -5.96 -18.39 17.81
N TYR A 463 -5.84 -18.34 19.14
CA TYR A 463 -6.31 -17.17 19.90
C TYR A 463 -5.53 -15.92 19.48
N TYR A 464 -4.19 -16.00 19.46
CA TYR A 464 -3.33 -14.87 19.11
C TYR A 464 -3.47 -14.44 17.64
N ASP A 465 -3.65 -15.40 16.73
CA ASP A 465 -3.99 -15.11 15.33
C ASP A 465 -5.32 -14.33 15.23
N MET A 466 -6.34 -14.73 16.00
CA MET A 466 -7.67 -14.14 15.96
C MET A 466 -7.80 -12.81 16.70
N VAL A 467 -6.88 -12.46 17.62
CA VAL A 467 -6.90 -11.13 18.30
C VAL A 467 -6.87 -9.99 17.28
N GLN A 468 -6.07 -10.14 16.22
CA GLN A 468 -5.86 -9.12 15.20
C GLN A 468 -7.04 -9.02 14.22
N SER A 469 -7.76 -10.12 13.97
CA SER A 469 -8.80 -10.22 12.95
C SER A 469 -9.84 -9.10 13.05
N GLU A 470 -10.18 -8.50 11.91
CA GLU A 470 -11.24 -7.50 11.78
C GLU A 470 -12.64 -8.11 12.05
N TRP A 471 -12.79 -9.43 11.96
CA TRP A 471 -14.05 -10.16 12.22
C TRP A 471 -14.26 -10.56 13.69
N VAL A 472 -13.36 -10.15 14.60
CA VAL A 472 -13.48 -10.37 16.04
C VAL A 472 -13.83 -9.06 16.74
N ALA A 473 -15.12 -8.85 17.01
CA ALA A 473 -15.61 -7.62 17.62
C ALA A 473 -15.11 -7.42 19.06
N SER A 474 -14.90 -8.50 19.82
CA SER A 474 -14.61 -8.42 21.26
C SER A 474 -13.20 -7.94 21.63
N THR A 475 -12.33 -7.74 20.65
CA THR A 475 -11.03 -7.06 20.82
C THR A 475 -11.08 -5.57 20.51
N ARG A 476 -12.22 -5.07 20.02
CA ARG A 476 -12.43 -3.67 19.58
C ARG A 476 -13.21 -2.87 20.64
N LEU A 477 -12.93 -1.58 20.74
CA LEU A 477 -13.58 -0.66 21.70
C LEU A 477 -14.74 0.10 21.06
N ASP A 478 -15.80 0.39 21.82
CA ASP A 478 -16.85 1.34 21.46
C ASP A 478 -16.38 2.81 21.62
N THR A 479 -17.28 3.76 21.33
CA THR A 479 -16.99 5.21 21.48
C THR A 479 -16.85 5.68 22.93
N ALA A 480 -17.28 4.88 23.91
CA ALA A 480 -17.14 5.13 25.34
C ALA A 480 -15.89 4.43 25.95
N GLY A 481 -15.17 3.63 25.16
CA GLY A 481 -13.97 2.92 25.58
C GLY A 481 -14.22 1.54 26.22
N ASN A 482 -15.39 0.94 26.02
CA ASN A 482 -15.69 -0.43 26.48
C ASN A 482 -15.46 -1.44 25.34
N ASN A 483 -15.01 -2.66 25.64
CA ASN A 483 -15.00 -3.75 24.66
C ASN A 483 -16.43 -4.10 24.22
N TYR A 484 -16.63 -4.41 22.95
CA TYR A 484 -17.82 -5.14 22.51
C TYR A 484 -17.84 -6.56 23.11
N THR A 485 -19.04 -7.10 23.34
CA THR A 485 -19.22 -8.45 23.89
C THR A 485 -19.68 -9.48 22.86
N SER A 486 -20.27 -9.02 21.74
CA SER A 486 -20.78 -9.87 20.68
C SER A 486 -20.88 -9.12 19.34
N TRP A 487 -20.92 -9.85 18.24
CA TRP A 487 -21.09 -9.27 16.91
C TRP A 487 -22.42 -8.50 16.75
N ASN A 488 -23.50 -8.95 17.40
CA ASN A 488 -24.78 -8.23 17.40
C ASN A 488 -24.73 -6.87 18.12
N GLN A 489 -23.89 -6.74 19.16
CA GLN A 489 -23.63 -5.44 19.79
C GLN A 489 -22.76 -4.55 18.89
N TYR A 490 -21.85 -5.16 18.13
CA TYR A 490 -20.96 -4.47 17.20
C TYR A 490 -21.68 -3.91 15.99
N THR A 491 -22.58 -4.68 15.37
CA THR A 491 -23.37 -4.22 14.21
C THR A 491 -24.35 -3.11 14.58
N GLY A 492 -25.23 -3.36 15.55
CA GLY A 492 -26.32 -2.42 15.86
C GLY A 492 -27.26 -2.18 14.67
N GLU A 493 -27.98 -1.05 14.70
CA GLU A 493 -28.99 -0.66 13.70
C GLU A 493 -28.69 0.75 13.15
N ASN A 494 -27.51 0.96 12.58
CA ASN A 494 -27.09 2.27 12.08
C ASN A 494 -27.33 2.43 10.58
N LEU A 495 -28.32 3.23 10.19
CA LEU A 495 -28.62 3.55 8.78
C LEU A 495 -28.03 4.90 8.37
N PHE A 496 -27.13 4.92 7.40
CA PHE A 496 -26.52 6.14 6.84
C PHE A 496 -26.48 6.08 5.32
N ALA A 497 -26.74 7.20 4.63
CA ALA A 497 -26.79 7.29 3.17
C ALA A 497 -27.69 6.25 2.46
N GLY A 498 -28.63 5.62 3.17
CA GLY A 498 -29.50 4.56 2.67
C GLY A 498 -28.96 3.12 2.83
N ASP A 499 -27.84 2.94 3.53
CA ASP A 499 -27.21 1.64 3.77
C ASP A 499 -26.90 1.44 5.27
N THR A 500 -26.67 0.19 5.67
CA THR A 500 -26.49 -0.19 7.09
C THR A 500 -25.00 -0.29 7.42
N PHE A 501 -24.61 0.18 8.59
CA PHE A 501 -23.23 0.17 9.09
C PHE A 501 -23.14 -0.40 10.50
N THR A 502 -21.94 -0.82 10.88
CA THR A 502 -21.62 -1.19 12.26
C THR A 502 -21.64 0.05 13.17
N ASN A 503 -21.69 -0.19 14.48
CA ASN A 503 -21.29 0.83 15.45
C ASN A 503 -19.81 1.23 15.24
N VAL A 504 -19.45 2.42 15.73
CA VAL A 504 -18.09 2.96 15.57
C VAL A 504 -17.13 2.28 16.55
N GLN A 505 -16.12 1.60 16.00
CA GLN A 505 -15.05 0.93 16.72
C GLN A 505 -13.78 1.79 16.88
N GLN A 506 -12.97 1.49 17.88
CA GLN A 506 -11.63 2.04 18.10
C GLN A 506 -10.63 0.92 18.47
N TYR A 507 -9.34 1.18 18.26
CA TYR A 507 -8.26 0.26 18.63
C TYR A 507 -8.06 0.17 20.15
N ASN A 508 -7.87 -1.04 20.67
CA ASN A 508 -7.60 -1.26 22.10
C ASN A 508 -6.10 -1.23 22.42
N LEU A 509 -5.46 -0.09 22.19
CA LEU A 509 -4.01 0.10 22.42
C LEU A 509 -3.61 -0.02 23.91
N SER A 510 -4.57 0.01 24.84
CA SER A 510 -4.35 -0.28 26.26
C SER A 510 -4.17 -1.78 26.56
N SER A 511 -4.51 -2.65 25.62
CA SER A 511 -4.31 -4.10 25.73
C SER A 511 -2.98 -4.47 25.08
N PHE A 512 -1.98 -4.86 25.89
CA PHE A 512 -0.66 -5.31 25.40
C PHE A 512 -0.74 -6.35 24.27
N VAL A 513 -1.64 -7.34 24.42
CA VAL A 513 -1.83 -8.41 23.44
C VAL A 513 -2.46 -7.88 22.15
N PHE A 514 -3.27 -6.81 22.21
CA PHE A 514 -3.75 -6.15 21.01
C PHE A 514 -2.66 -5.28 20.40
N ASP A 515 -2.05 -4.39 21.18
CA ASP A 515 -1.03 -3.42 20.73
C ASP A 515 0.12 -4.11 20.00
N VAL A 516 0.88 -4.99 20.68
CA VAL A 516 2.09 -5.62 20.13
C VAL A 516 1.81 -6.58 18.96
N LEU A 517 0.64 -7.25 18.95
CA LEU A 517 0.30 -8.18 17.88
C LEU A 517 -0.25 -7.45 16.66
N TYR A 518 -1.22 -6.55 16.84
CA TYR A 518 -1.82 -5.77 15.75
C TYR A 518 -0.81 -4.80 15.13
N SER A 519 0.14 -4.28 15.91
CA SER A 519 1.22 -3.43 15.40
C SER A 519 2.28 -4.15 14.58
N GLY A 520 2.33 -5.49 14.64
CA GLY A 520 3.42 -6.28 14.07
C GLY A 520 4.75 -6.09 14.81
N GLY A 521 4.71 -5.80 16.12
CA GLY A 521 5.90 -5.70 16.99
C GLY A 521 6.37 -4.28 17.33
N ILE A 522 5.58 -3.24 17.03
CA ILE A 522 5.79 -1.88 17.57
C ILE A 522 5.10 -1.77 18.94
N GLU A 523 5.76 -1.15 19.91
CA GLU A 523 5.12 -0.67 21.13
C GLU A 523 4.73 0.80 20.92
N VAL A 524 3.44 1.15 20.95
CA VAL A 524 3.02 2.53 20.61
C VAL A 524 3.33 3.48 21.77
N TYR A 525 3.96 4.63 21.48
CA TYR A 525 4.34 5.60 22.50
C TYR A 525 3.16 6.04 23.39
N GLY A 526 3.33 5.98 24.71
CA GLY A 526 2.30 6.34 25.69
C GLY A 526 1.30 5.23 26.04
N TYR A 527 1.44 4.03 25.47
CA TYR A 527 0.71 2.81 25.85
C TYR A 527 1.60 1.90 26.74
N PRO A 528 1.07 0.83 27.38
CA PRO A 528 1.58 0.27 28.64
C PRO A 528 3.11 0.19 28.83
N ASP A 529 3.85 -0.38 27.88
CA ASP A 529 5.32 -0.57 28.02
C ASP A 529 6.16 0.67 27.65
N ARG A 530 5.54 1.66 26.99
CA ARG A 530 6.15 2.96 26.64
C ARG A 530 5.39 4.15 27.23
N GLN A 531 4.75 3.97 28.39
CA GLN A 531 4.20 5.07 29.15
C GLN A 531 5.30 5.94 29.75
N VAL A 532 5.23 7.25 29.49
CA VAL A 532 6.13 8.24 30.07
C VAL A 532 5.31 9.14 31.00
N GLU A 533 5.56 9.02 32.30
CA GLU A 533 4.89 9.84 33.31
C GLU A 533 5.13 11.34 33.04
N ASN A 534 4.06 12.13 33.12
CA ASN A 534 4.10 13.58 32.92
C ASN A 534 4.68 14.03 31.56
N ALA A 535 4.58 13.19 30.52
CA ALA A 535 5.02 13.54 29.17
C ALA A 535 4.33 14.81 28.65
N THR A 536 5.13 15.80 28.27
CA THR A 536 4.69 17.05 27.67
C THR A 536 4.96 17.04 26.16
N SER A 537 4.12 17.74 25.39
CA SER A 537 4.36 17.92 23.95
C SER A 537 5.70 18.62 23.73
N PRO A 538 6.59 18.10 22.87
CA PRO A 538 7.92 18.67 22.67
C PRO A 538 7.90 20.05 21.99
N PHE A 539 6.81 20.37 21.28
CA PHE A 539 6.53 21.64 20.60
C PHE A 539 5.05 21.99 20.75
N SER A 540 4.71 23.28 20.69
CA SER A 540 3.32 23.72 20.60
C SER A 540 2.78 23.48 19.17
N PRO A 541 1.46 23.24 18.96
CA PRO A 541 0.90 23.01 17.63
C PRO A 541 1.18 24.14 16.62
N GLU A 542 1.23 25.40 17.08
CA GLU A 542 1.53 26.57 16.25
C GLU A 542 2.97 26.65 15.73
N ASP A 543 3.90 25.95 16.40
CA ASP A 543 5.32 25.82 16.03
C ASP A 543 5.58 24.60 15.11
N ILE A 544 4.54 23.82 14.79
CA ILE A 544 4.60 22.71 13.85
C ILE A 544 3.81 23.08 12.58
N ILE A 545 4.35 22.72 11.43
CA ILE A 545 3.58 22.59 10.18
C ILE A 545 3.78 21.21 9.56
N ILE A 546 2.79 20.78 8.78
CA ILE A 546 2.94 19.66 7.84
C ILE A 546 3.09 20.23 6.43
N LEU A 547 4.06 19.73 5.67
CA LEU A 547 4.14 19.87 4.22
C LEU A 547 3.65 18.58 3.57
N THR A 548 2.87 18.69 2.50
CA THR A 548 2.48 17.56 1.65
C THR A 548 2.24 18.05 0.22
N ASP A 549 2.05 17.13 -0.71
CA ASP A 549 1.66 17.35 -2.11
C ASP A 549 0.22 16.88 -2.39
N GLY A 550 -0.56 16.58 -1.35
CA GLY A 550 -1.93 16.07 -1.47
C GLY A 550 -2.01 14.59 -1.83
N LEU A 551 -0.88 13.90 -2.05
CA LEU A 551 -0.85 12.44 -2.27
C LEU A 551 -0.92 11.64 -0.95
N CYS A 552 -0.98 12.34 0.19
CA CYS A 552 -1.16 11.76 1.51
C CYS A 552 -2.42 10.88 1.56
N ALA A 553 -2.23 9.57 1.75
CA ALA A 553 -3.26 8.53 1.69
C ALA A 553 -3.15 7.53 2.86
N SER A 554 -4.22 6.77 3.12
CA SER A 554 -4.27 5.72 4.15
C SER A 554 -3.79 6.27 5.51
N ASP A 555 -2.77 5.66 6.12
CA ASP A 555 -2.23 6.01 7.43
C ASP A 555 -1.59 7.40 7.47
N CYS A 556 -1.15 7.93 6.32
CA CYS A 556 -0.75 9.33 6.21
C CYS A 556 -1.94 10.26 6.46
N ALA A 557 -3.11 9.94 5.89
CA ALA A 557 -4.32 10.73 6.09
C ALA A 557 -4.83 10.63 7.54
N LEU A 558 -4.65 9.49 8.20
CA LEU A 558 -4.88 9.34 9.65
C LEU A 558 -3.95 10.26 10.46
N PHE A 559 -2.63 10.19 10.23
CA PHE A 559 -1.65 11.03 10.93
C PHE A 559 -1.94 12.53 10.72
N LEU A 560 -2.15 12.94 9.47
CA LEU A 560 -2.44 14.32 9.08
C LEU A 560 -3.73 14.82 9.76
N ASP A 561 -4.79 14.00 9.79
CA ASP A 561 -6.05 14.33 10.48
C ASP A 561 -5.86 14.44 12.00
N LEU A 562 -5.13 13.53 12.64
CA LEU A 562 -4.85 13.57 14.09
C LEU A 562 -4.04 14.82 14.48
N MET A 563 -3.00 15.15 13.70
CA MET A 563 -2.18 16.36 13.90
C MET A 563 -2.99 17.64 13.69
N GLN A 564 -3.81 17.68 12.63
CA GLN A 564 -4.69 18.80 12.32
C GLN A 564 -5.71 19.06 13.44
N ARG A 565 -6.25 18.01 14.08
CA ARG A 565 -7.14 18.15 15.25
C ARG A 565 -6.48 18.87 16.44
N GLN A 566 -5.15 18.94 16.52
CA GLN A 566 -4.43 19.69 17.57
C GLN A 566 -4.15 21.14 17.18
N GLY A 567 -4.49 21.57 15.97
CA GLY A 567 -4.21 22.92 15.46
C GLY A 567 -2.90 23.07 14.68
N VAL A 568 -2.16 21.97 14.44
CA VAL A 568 -1.03 21.96 13.49
C VAL A 568 -1.53 22.42 12.13
N ARG A 569 -0.79 23.32 11.47
CA ARG A 569 -1.15 23.92 10.17
C ARG A 569 -0.56 23.11 9.01
N ILE A 570 -1.23 23.08 7.87
CA ILE A 570 -0.80 22.28 6.70
C ILE A 570 -0.56 23.19 5.49
N VAL A 571 0.58 22.95 4.82
CA VAL A 571 0.91 23.49 3.50
C VAL A 571 0.81 22.36 2.48
N VAL A 572 0.12 22.60 1.37
CA VAL A 572 0.05 21.65 0.25
C VAL A 572 0.70 22.23 -1.02
N ALA A 573 1.56 21.45 -1.68
CA ALA A 573 2.33 21.87 -2.84
C ALA A 573 1.77 21.34 -4.17
N GLY A 574 1.73 22.21 -5.19
CA GLY A 574 1.38 21.85 -6.56
C GLY A 574 -0.12 21.91 -6.88
N GLY A 575 -0.63 20.88 -7.55
CA GLY A 575 -1.96 20.79 -8.13
C GLY A 575 -2.11 21.52 -9.47
N GLN A 576 -3.29 21.39 -10.10
CA GLN A 576 -3.61 22.02 -11.38
C GLN A 576 -3.28 23.52 -11.46
N PRO A 577 -2.98 24.06 -12.65
CA PRO A 577 -2.53 25.45 -12.84
C PRO A 577 -3.69 26.46 -12.74
N THR A 578 -4.30 26.53 -11.57
CA THR A 578 -5.41 27.43 -11.21
C THR A 578 -5.24 27.90 -9.78
N ASP A 579 -5.73 29.10 -9.50
CA ASP A 579 -5.87 29.64 -8.15
C ASP A 579 -6.81 28.80 -7.28
N GLY A 580 -6.88 29.12 -5.99
CA GLY A 580 -7.78 28.49 -5.03
C GLY A 580 -7.15 27.38 -4.17
N PRO A 581 -7.92 26.83 -3.22
CA PRO A 581 -7.45 25.84 -2.27
C PRO A 581 -7.16 24.48 -2.93
N MET A 582 -6.46 23.63 -2.18
CA MET A 582 -6.22 22.22 -2.49
C MET A 582 -6.35 21.43 -1.19
N GLN A 583 -6.85 20.20 -1.28
CA GLN A 583 -7.03 19.31 -0.14
C GLN A 583 -5.68 18.77 0.36
N ALA A 584 -5.53 18.71 1.69
CA ALA A 584 -4.30 18.28 2.34
C ALA A 584 -4.06 16.76 2.21
N ALA A 585 -5.09 15.96 2.42
CA ALA A 585 -5.09 14.51 2.18
C ALA A 585 -6.01 14.20 1.01
N GLY A 586 -5.45 14.26 -0.21
CA GLY A 586 -6.18 14.00 -1.45
C GLY A 586 -6.22 12.51 -1.82
N GLY A 587 -5.34 11.68 -1.29
CA GLY A 587 -5.44 10.22 -1.41
C GLY A 587 -6.60 9.63 -0.61
N THR A 588 -6.77 8.31 -0.67
CA THR A 588 -7.83 7.64 0.12
C THR A 588 -7.67 7.89 1.62
N ARG A 589 -8.80 8.02 2.31
CA ARG A 589 -8.98 8.20 3.75
C ARG A 589 -9.80 7.03 4.34
N GLY A 590 -9.81 5.90 3.64
CA GLY A 590 -10.17 4.59 4.19
C GLY A 590 -9.23 4.20 5.33
N ALA A 591 -9.75 3.44 6.30
CA ALA A 591 -9.02 3.05 7.50
C ALA A 591 -8.50 1.60 7.45
N GLU A 592 -8.90 0.81 6.45
CA GLU A 592 -8.48 -0.59 6.29
C GLU A 592 -8.54 -0.98 4.81
N LEU A 593 -7.37 -1.22 4.21
CA LEU A 593 -7.24 -1.91 2.93
C LEU A 593 -7.30 -3.40 3.21
N TYR A 594 -8.26 -4.09 2.60
CA TYR A 594 -8.49 -5.51 2.86
C TYR A 594 -8.42 -6.32 1.57
N ASP A 595 -7.52 -7.30 1.51
CA ASP A 595 -7.31 -8.13 0.33
C ASP A 595 -8.37 -9.23 0.19
N THR A 596 -8.86 -9.43 -1.03
CA THR A 596 -9.92 -10.40 -1.35
C THR A 596 -9.49 -11.85 -1.14
N SER A 597 -8.19 -12.17 -1.17
CA SER A 597 -7.69 -13.50 -0.81
C SER A 597 -7.74 -13.76 0.70
N SER A 598 -7.46 -12.75 1.54
CA SER A 598 -7.68 -12.83 2.99
C SER A 598 -9.16 -13.01 3.32
N LEU A 599 -10.04 -12.32 2.59
CA LEU A 599 -11.49 -12.49 2.70
C LEU A 599 -11.95 -13.89 2.27
N ASP A 600 -11.43 -14.43 1.16
CA ASP A 600 -11.72 -15.79 0.70
C ASP A 600 -11.22 -16.85 1.72
N ASP A 601 -10.07 -16.62 2.36
CA ASP A 601 -9.53 -17.42 3.49
C ASP A 601 -10.47 -17.36 4.72
N ASP A 602 -10.96 -16.18 5.12
CA ASP A 602 -11.85 -16.01 6.26
C ASP A 602 -13.23 -16.62 6.02
N ILE A 603 -13.77 -16.49 4.80
CA ILE A 603 -14.97 -17.20 4.35
C ILE A 603 -14.79 -18.72 4.51
N PHE A 604 -13.64 -19.24 4.06
CA PHE A 604 -13.33 -20.67 4.15
C PHE A 604 -13.18 -21.14 5.60
N GLU A 605 -12.48 -20.39 6.46
CA GLU A 605 -12.34 -20.73 7.88
C GLU A 605 -13.67 -20.61 8.65
N ALA A 606 -14.50 -19.61 8.37
CA ALA A 606 -15.84 -19.49 8.96
C ALA A 606 -16.72 -20.68 8.58
N SER A 607 -16.61 -21.17 7.33
CA SER A 607 -17.33 -22.35 6.84
C SER A 607 -16.93 -23.66 7.55
N LYS A 608 -15.71 -23.73 8.13
CA LYS A 608 -15.24 -24.85 8.96
C LYS A 608 -15.69 -24.73 10.41
N LEU A 609 -15.71 -23.51 10.95
CA LEU A 609 -16.12 -23.24 12.34
C LEU A 609 -17.62 -23.39 12.55
N SER A 610 -18.44 -23.10 11.53
CA SER A 610 -19.89 -23.21 11.60
C SER A 610 -20.48 -23.78 10.30
N PRO A 611 -21.09 -24.99 10.31
CA PRO A 611 -21.65 -25.58 9.10
C PRO A 611 -22.85 -24.77 8.54
N ASN A 612 -23.48 -23.94 9.37
CA ASN A 612 -24.57 -23.04 8.97
C ASN A 612 -24.10 -21.90 8.05
N VAL A 613 -22.79 -21.63 8.02
CA VAL A 613 -22.15 -20.60 7.17
C VAL A 613 -21.85 -21.14 5.75
N ASN A 614 -21.74 -22.47 5.61
CA ASN A 614 -21.24 -23.11 4.40
C ASN A 614 -22.27 -23.16 3.24
N ALA A 615 -23.56 -22.95 3.51
CA ALA A 615 -24.63 -23.09 2.53
C ALA A 615 -24.99 -21.80 1.77
N SER A 616 -24.45 -20.65 2.18
CA SER A 616 -24.88 -19.32 1.71
C SER A 616 -23.76 -18.29 1.52
N LEU A 617 -22.50 -18.61 1.87
CA LEU A 617 -21.38 -17.74 1.59
C LEU A 617 -20.91 -17.83 0.12
N LEU A 618 -20.31 -16.72 -0.30
CA LEU A 618 -19.93 -16.36 -1.66
C LEU A 618 -19.14 -17.44 -2.40
N SER A 619 -19.30 -17.47 -3.73
CA SER A 619 -18.47 -18.34 -4.57
C SER A 619 -16.99 -17.98 -4.45
N LEU A 620 -16.19 -18.96 -4.02
CA LEU A 620 -14.73 -18.95 -4.02
C LEU A 620 -14.14 -19.31 -5.40
N GLU A 621 -14.97 -19.47 -6.43
CA GLU A 621 -14.48 -19.55 -7.81
C GLU A 621 -14.02 -18.16 -8.26
N GLN A 622 -12.73 -18.02 -8.55
CA GLN A 622 -12.12 -16.87 -9.21
C GLN A 622 -12.07 -17.18 -10.73
N PRO A 623 -12.97 -16.62 -11.56
CA PRO A 623 -13.12 -17.06 -12.97
C PRO A 623 -12.07 -16.43 -13.89
N ILE A 624 -11.56 -15.26 -13.50
CA ILE A 624 -10.38 -14.61 -14.06
C ILE A 624 -9.28 -14.66 -12.99
N TRP A 625 -8.03 -14.87 -13.40
CA TRP A 625 -6.89 -14.82 -12.50
C TRP A 625 -6.68 -13.40 -11.98
N VAL A 626 -6.89 -13.25 -10.68
CA VAL A 626 -6.59 -12.04 -9.90
C VAL A 626 -5.21 -12.20 -9.28
N ILE A 627 -4.33 -11.21 -9.47
CA ILE A 627 -3.01 -11.14 -8.82
C ILE A 627 -3.14 -10.44 -7.48
N SER A 628 -3.90 -9.34 -7.43
CA SER A 628 -4.38 -8.73 -6.20
C SER A 628 -5.69 -8.00 -6.49
N ALA A 629 -6.61 -8.04 -5.54
CA ALA A 629 -7.77 -7.16 -5.52
C ALA A 629 -8.13 -6.87 -4.07
N THR A 630 -8.44 -5.61 -3.77
CA THR A 630 -8.64 -5.12 -2.41
C THR A 630 -9.90 -4.27 -2.33
N VAL A 631 -10.45 -4.17 -1.12
CA VAL A 631 -11.55 -3.26 -0.78
C VAL A 631 -11.14 -2.36 0.39
N ASN A 632 -11.75 -1.18 0.45
CA ASN A 632 -11.81 -0.35 1.64
C ASN A 632 -12.85 -0.96 2.59
N LEU A 633 -12.38 -1.70 3.60
CA LEU A 633 -13.26 -2.40 4.54
C LEU A 633 -13.83 -1.46 5.61
N ARG A 634 -13.13 -0.34 5.93
CA ARG A 634 -13.49 0.54 7.04
C ARG A 634 -13.48 2.03 6.71
N ASP A 635 -14.60 2.70 6.96
CA ASP A 635 -14.69 4.16 6.99
C ASP A 635 -13.85 4.70 8.17
N GLN A 636 -13.08 5.78 7.96
CA GLN A 636 -12.52 6.58 9.06
C GLN A 636 -13.48 7.72 9.46
N LEU A 637 -13.63 7.97 10.76
CA LEU A 637 -14.53 8.98 11.33
C LEU A 637 -13.85 9.89 12.36
N ARG A 638 -14.51 11.02 12.64
CA ARG A 638 -14.28 11.86 13.83
C ARG A 638 -15.37 11.58 14.88
N PRO A 639 -15.19 12.05 16.12
CA PRO A 639 -16.29 12.08 17.08
C PRO A 639 -17.52 12.76 16.48
N ASP A 640 -18.70 12.19 16.72
CA ASP A 640 -20.02 12.66 16.29
C ASP A 640 -20.25 12.75 14.76
N ASP A 641 -19.29 12.36 13.93
CA ASP A 641 -19.44 12.33 12.48
C ASP A 641 -20.24 11.12 12.00
N THR A 642 -21.26 11.36 11.17
CA THR A 642 -22.00 10.31 10.45
C THR A 642 -21.47 10.08 9.02
N GLU A 643 -20.72 11.04 8.49
CA GLU A 643 -20.14 11.03 7.14
C GLU A 643 -18.64 10.67 7.21
N PRO A 644 -18.16 9.68 6.43
CA PRO A 644 -16.76 9.27 6.42
C PRO A 644 -15.81 10.38 5.98
N LEU A 645 -14.58 10.37 6.52
CA LEU A 645 -13.53 11.30 6.12
C LEU A 645 -13.21 11.24 4.61
N GLN A 646 -13.44 10.09 3.96
CA GLN A 646 -13.36 9.89 2.51
C GLN A 646 -14.15 10.95 1.71
N PHE A 647 -15.29 11.39 2.22
CA PHE A 647 -16.20 12.30 1.51
C PHE A 647 -16.09 13.76 1.96
N LYS A 648 -15.26 14.02 2.99
CA LYS A 648 -15.08 15.34 3.61
C LYS A 648 -13.94 16.12 2.98
N TYR A 649 -14.31 17.05 2.10
CA TYR A 649 -13.36 18.03 1.55
C TYR A 649 -12.73 18.88 2.65
N GLN A 650 -11.41 18.81 2.74
CA GLN A 650 -10.63 19.48 3.78
C GLN A 650 -9.41 20.21 3.18
N PRO A 651 -9.54 21.52 2.88
CA PRO A 651 -8.45 22.29 2.31
C PRO A 651 -7.30 22.46 3.30
N ALA A 652 -6.07 22.54 2.78
CA ALA A 652 -4.90 22.92 3.54
C ALA A 652 -5.01 24.36 4.06
N THR A 653 -4.16 24.74 5.03
CA THR A 653 -4.07 26.13 5.53
C THR A 653 -3.54 27.09 4.47
N CYS A 654 -2.63 26.60 3.62
CA CYS A 654 -1.99 27.31 2.53
C CYS A 654 -1.71 26.32 1.38
N ARG A 655 -1.91 26.74 0.13
CA ARG A 655 -1.41 26.04 -1.04
C ARG A 655 -0.23 26.81 -1.62
N ILE A 656 0.81 26.13 -2.08
CA ILE A 656 1.96 26.73 -2.77
C ILE A 656 2.18 26.06 -4.12
N PHE A 657 2.77 26.76 -5.10
CA PHE A 657 3.31 26.12 -6.30
C PHE A 657 4.80 25.81 -6.12
N TYR A 658 5.28 24.73 -6.74
CA TYR A 658 6.72 24.50 -6.89
C TYR A 658 7.31 25.60 -7.77
N THR A 659 8.44 26.15 -7.34
CA THR A 659 9.30 27.05 -8.12
C THR A 659 10.53 26.28 -8.61
N PRO A 660 11.37 26.82 -9.52
CA PRO A 660 12.59 26.12 -9.92
C PRO A 660 13.45 25.73 -8.72
N SER A 661 13.67 26.68 -7.80
CA SER A 661 14.51 26.47 -6.63
C SER A 661 13.89 25.53 -5.59
N THR A 662 12.56 25.50 -5.43
CA THR A 662 11.91 24.59 -4.48
C THR A 662 11.60 23.20 -5.07
N TRP A 663 11.68 23.05 -6.39
CA TRP A 663 11.61 21.73 -7.03
C TRP A 663 12.97 21.02 -7.00
N THR A 664 14.08 21.74 -7.21
CA THR A 664 15.45 21.17 -7.18
C THR A 664 16.13 21.17 -5.81
N ASP A 665 15.58 21.82 -4.78
CA ASP A 665 16.17 21.89 -3.44
C ASP A 665 15.07 21.92 -2.36
N PHE A 666 14.98 20.85 -1.57
CA PHE A 666 14.00 20.72 -0.51
C PHE A 666 14.33 21.55 0.73
N THR A 667 15.59 21.97 0.94
CA THR A 667 15.90 23.03 1.92
C THR A 667 15.12 24.30 1.56
N GLN A 668 15.09 24.65 0.28
CA GLN A 668 14.34 25.81 -0.20
C GLN A 668 12.83 25.58 -0.12
N LEU A 669 12.33 24.38 -0.44
CA LEU A 669 10.91 24.04 -0.29
C LEU A 669 10.41 24.11 1.15
N TRP A 670 11.10 23.45 2.09
CA TRP A 670 10.75 23.46 3.51
C TRP A 670 10.82 24.88 4.08
N ASN A 671 11.79 25.69 3.63
CA ASN A 671 11.87 27.10 4.01
C ASN A 671 10.72 27.94 3.41
N TYR A 672 10.34 27.71 2.16
CA TYR A 672 9.23 28.39 1.49
C TYR A 672 7.89 28.07 2.17
N ALA A 673 7.59 26.79 2.40
CA ALA A 673 6.37 26.34 3.09
C ALA A 673 6.27 26.92 4.50
N ALA A 674 7.37 26.89 5.25
CA ALA A 674 7.46 27.47 6.58
C ALA A 674 7.26 29.00 6.59
N ASP A 675 7.90 29.70 5.66
CA ASP A 675 7.81 31.15 5.59
C ASP A 675 6.43 31.61 5.07
N ALA A 676 5.74 30.82 4.26
CA ALA A 676 4.35 31.05 3.86
C ALA A 676 3.36 31.03 5.05
N ILE A 677 3.67 30.26 6.10
CA ILE A 677 2.84 30.12 7.31
C ILE A 677 3.25 31.08 8.44
N TRP A 678 4.56 31.35 8.61
CA TRP A 678 5.07 32.14 9.75
C TRP A 678 5.53 33.57 9.41
N LYS A 679 5.78 33.91 8.14
CA LYS A 679 6.36 35.22 7.76
C LYS A 679 5.52 35.98 6.73
N ASN A 680 5.09 35.33 5.66
CA ASN A 680 4.48 35.99 4.52
C ASN A 680 3.43 35.09 3.83
N SER A 681 2.16 35.28 4.18
CA SER A 681 1.04 34.56 3.57
C SER A 681 0.81 34.89 2.08
N SER A 682 1.46 35.91 1.52
CA SER A 682 1.39 36.15 0.08
C SER A 682 2.14 35.11 -0.76
N LEU A 683 2.99 34.27 -0.15
CA LEU A 683 3.61 33.10 -0.80
C LEU A 683 2.62 31.96 -1.08
N CYS A 684 1.41 32.02 -0.52
CA CYS A 684 0.33 31.09 -0.81
C CYS A 684 -0.38 31.50 -2.11
N VAL A 685 -0.78 30.49 -2.90
CA VAL A 685 -1.59 30.64 -4.11
C VAL A 685 -2.82 31.52 -3.84
N PRO A 686 -3.17 32.48 -4.72
CA PRO A 686 -4.32 33.36 -4.51
C PRO A 686 -5.61 32.60 -4.17
N GLY A 687 -6.32 33.06 -3.14
CA GLY A 687 -7.56 32.42 -2.68
C GLY A 687 -7.41 31.04 -2.05
N SER A 688 -6.20 30.54 -1.78
CA SER A 688 -5.99 29.24 -1.12
C SER A 688 -6.06 29.25 0.40
N THR A 689 -6.05 30.44 1.02
CA THR A 689 -6.03 30.63 2.49
C THR A 689 -7.39 31.09 3.02
N GLY A 690 -7.60 30.97 4.33
CA GLY A 690 -8.80 31.49 5.00
C GLY A 690 -10.07 30.62 4.86
N HIS A 691 -9.96 29.44 4.26
CA HIS A 691 -11.04 28.44 4.24
C HIS A 691 -11.27 27.85 5.64
N PRO A 692 -12.46 27.28 5.92
CA PRO A 692 -12.74 26.61 7.18
C PRO A 692 -11.78 25.45 7.45
N TYR A 693 -10.74 25.73 8.23
CA TYR A 693 -9.87 24.73 8.82
C TYR A 693 -10.62 24.03 9.96
N TYR A 694 -10.33 22.75 10.23
CA TYR A 694 -10.85 22.12 11.46
C TYR A 694 -10.21 22.81 12.67
N THR A 695 -10.95 23.72 13.30
CA THR A 695 -10.59 24.30 14.60
C THR A 695 -11.22 23.42 15.67
N PRO A 696 -10.42 22.81 16.58
CA PRO A 696 -10.97 21.93 17.61
C PRO A 696 -11.94 22.69 18.52
N SER A 697 -13.21 22.28 18.50
CA SER A 697 -14.24 22.75 19.42
C SER A 697 -14.09 22.07 20.80
N TYR A 698 -12.93 22.23 21.43
CA TYR A 698 -12.60 21.60 22.71
C TYR A 698 -13.20 22.38 23.88
N SER A 699 -14.50 22.23 24.11
CA SER A 699 -15.11 22.56 25.40
C SER A 699 -14.86 21.43 26.42
N GLY A 700 -13.58 21.13 26.67
CA GLY A 700 -13.11 20.17 27.68
C GLY A 700 -12.58 20.91 28.90
N SER A 701 -13.26 20.81 30.03
CA SER A 701 -12.96 21.61 31.23
C SER A 701 -11.69 21.14 31.97
N ASN A 702 -10.73 22.03 32.15
CA ASN A 702 -10.02 22.20 33.44
C ASN A 702 -9.22 23.53 33.48
N SER A 703 -9.94 24.64 33.67
CA SER A 703 -9.37 25.86 34.23
C SER A 703 -10.32 26.42 35.27
N THR A 704 -9.94 26.34 36.54
CA THR A 704 -10.73 26.76 37.70
C THR A 704 -10.65 28.28 37.88
N THR A 705 -11.37 29.03 37.05
CA THR A 705 -11.65 30.45 37.28
C THR A 705 -13.13 30.66 37.59
N LEU A 706 -13.43 30.92 38.86
CA LEU A 706 -14.77 31.24 39.37
C LEU A 706 -15.33 32.50 38.71
N SER A 707 -16.43 32.38 37.96
CA SER A 707 -17.28 33.53 37.60
C SER A 707 -18.76 33.22 37.84
N ARG A 708 -19.45 34.18 38.45
CA ARG A 708 -20.83 34.04 38.96
C ARG A 708 -21.84 33.87 37.83
N ARG A 709 -22.65 32.81 37.89
CA ARG A 709 -23.79 32.60 37.00
C ARG A 709 -25.04 33.32 37.53
N ALA A 710 -25.70 34.13 36.70
CA ALA A 710 -27.03 34.65 36.97
C ALA A 710 -28.13 33.63 36.59
N PRO A 711 -29.37 33.71 37.13
CA PRO A 711 -30.32 32.61 37.07
C PRO A 711 -31.01 32.41 35.71
N ARG A 712 -31.27 31.14 35.35
CA ARG A 712 -32.16 30.75 34.24
C ARG A 712 -33.63 30.95 34.63
N THR A 713 -34.42 31.54 33.74
CA THR A 713 -35.88 31.42 33.76
C THR A 713 -36.34 30.12 33.08
N ILE A 714 -37.28 29.43 33.70
CA ILE A 714 -37.93 28.21 33.17
C ILE A 714 -39.28 28.61 32.55
N ARG A 715 -39.61 28.03 31.40
CA ARG A 715 -41.00 27.88 30.93
C ARG A 715 -41.27 26.43 30.54
N SER A 716 -42.51 26.02 30.69
CA SER A 716 -42.96 24.62 30.81
C SER A 716 -44.19 24.33 29.95
N ALA A 717 -44.54 23.03 29.89
CA ALA A 717 -45.73 22.44 29.24
C ALA A 717 -45.66 22.30 27.69
N SER A 718 -46.30 21.31 27.06
CA SER A 718 -47.28 20.31 27.54
C SER A 718 -47.24 18.98 26.77
N LEU A 719 -47.56 17.86 27.45
CA LEU A 719 -47.96 16.57 26.85
C LEU A 719 -49.47 16.54 26.57
N GLN A 720 -49.92 15.80 25.54
CA GLN A 720 -51.13 14.92 25.54
C GLN A 720 -51.27 14.08 24.24
N PRO A 721 -52.05 12.97 24.20
CA PRO A 721 -51.82 11.83 23.29
C PRO A 721 -53.05 11.28 22.50
N ARG A 722 -52.86 10.36 21.52
CA ARG A 722 -53.54 9.02 21.42
C ARG A 722 -53.44 8.27 20.07
N ALA A 723 -53.50 6.92 20.18
CA ALA A 723 -53.99 5.89 19.23
C ALA A 723 -53.22 5.66 17.89
N GLY A 724 -53.18 4.45 17.31
CA GLY A 724 -53.66 3.12 17.74
C GLY A 724 -53.98 2.19 16.54
N SER A 725 -53.92 0.85 16.74
CA SER A 725 -54.22 -0.24 15.76
C SER A 725 -53.19 -0.46 14.62
N SER A 726 -52.99 -1.66 14.04
CA SER A 726 -53.19 -3.06 14.48
C SER A 726 -52.56 -4.04 13.46
N LEU A 727 -51.97 -5.15 13.93
CA LEU A 727 -51.59 -6.30 13.08
C LEU A 727 -52.80 -7.02 12.48
N PRO A 728 -52.61 -7.81 11.42
CA PRO A 728 -52.99 -9.23 11.52
C PRO A 728 -51.94 -10.21 11.00
N SER A 729 -51.96 -11.40 11.60
CA SER A 729 -51.16 -12.59 11.26
C SER A 729 -51.98 -13.62 10.48
N SER A 730 -51.32 -14.44 9.64
CA SER A 730 -51.89 -15.74 9.24
C SER A 730 -50.81 -16.81 8.95
N SER A 731 -50.95 -17.92 9.68
CA SER A 731 -50.48 -19.29 9.43
C SER A 731 -50.86 -19.82 8.02
N SER A 732 -50.40 -20.96 7.46
CA SER A 732 -49.52 -22.09 7.86
C SER A 732 -49.42 -23.06 6.68
N SER A 733 -48.40 -23.93 6.60
CA SER A 733 -48.58 -25.39 6.41
C SER A 733 -47.23 -26.12 6.27
N ALA A 734 -47.19 -27.38 6.69
CA ALA A 734 -46.03 -28.27 6.57
C ALA A 734 -46.31 -29.39 5.56
N ALA A 735 -45.25 -29.92 4.94
CA ALA A 735 -45.31 -31.18 4.18
C ALA A 735 -44.04 -32.01 4.47
N THR A 736 -44.21 -33.33 4.45
CA THR A 736 -43.28 -34.30 5.05
C THR A 736 -42.41 -35.05 4.05
N GLY A 737 -41.12 -35.17 4.38
CA GLY A 737 -40.39 -36.45 4.34
C GLY A 737 -39.85 -36.97 3.01
N SER A 738 -38.54 -37.26 2.99
CA SER A 738 -38.03 -38.60 2.65
C SER A 738 -36.58 -38.76 3.09
N SER A 739 -36.29 -39.87 3.76
CA SER A 739 -34.96 -40.28 4.20
C SER A 739 -34.29 -41.17 3.16
N ILE A 740 -33.03 -40.88 2.80
CA ILE A 740 -32.12 -41.86 2.19
C ILE A 740 -30.81 -41.85 2.96
N SER A 741 -30.42 -43.02 3.48
CA SER A 741 -29.22 -43.22 4.28
C SER A 741 -28.05 -43.72 3.43
N SER A 742 -26.91 -43.02 3.53
CA SER A 742 -25.53 -43.53 3.45
C SER A 742 -25.10 -44.45 2.30
N THR A 743 -24.01 -44.07 1.60
CA THR A 743 -22.68 -44.71 1.78
C THR A 743 -21.63 -44.01 0.91
N GLY A 744 -20.39 -43.89 1.41
CA GLY A 744 -19.27 -43.30 0.64
C GLY A 744 -18.31 -42.47 1.51
N ALA A 745 -17.52 -43.12 2.36
CA ALA A 745 -16.51 -42.44 3.15
C ALA A 745 -15.30 -42.04 2.29
N SER A 746 -14.89 -40.77 2.35
CA SER A 746 -13.60 -40.31 1.82
C SER A 746 -12.55 -40.30 2.93
N THR A 747 -11.76 -41.36 3.03
CA THR A 747 -10.53 -41.36 3.83
C THR A 747 -9.48 -40.48 3.16
N SER A 748 -9.06 -39.40 3.81
CA SER A 748 -7.90 -38.61 3.40
C SER A 748 -6.60 -39.37 3.69
N PHE A 749 -5.81 -39.62 2.65
CA PHE A 749 -4.43 -40.13 2.80
C PHE A 749 -3.45 -38.96 2.77
N LEU A 750 -2.63 -38.84 3.82
CA LEU A 750 -1.46 -37.97 3.84
C LEU A 750 -0.27 -38.74 3.25
N GLY A 751 0.17 -38.35 2.06
CA GLY A 751 1.30 -38.96 1.33
C GLY A 751 1.60 -38.24 0.02
N ASP A 752 2.82 -38.40 -0.50
CA ASP A 752 3.32 -37.62 -1.64
C ASP A 752 2.58 -37.89 -2.97
N ALA A 753 2.29 -36.79 -3.69
CA ALA A 753 1.70 -36.68 -5.03
C ALA A 753 0.26 -37.23 -5.21
N CYS A 754 -0.60 -36.42 -5.83
CA CYS A 754 -1.98 -36.81 -6.12
C CYS A 754 -2.07 -37.91 -7.20
N PRO A 755 -3.03 -38.85 -7.09
CA PRO A 755 -3.34 -39.81 -8.15
C PRO A 755 -3.73 -39.12 -9.47
N ALA A 756 -3.46 -39.76 -10.61
CA ALA A 756 -3.60 -39.18 -11.95
C ALA A 756 -5.04 -38.76 -12.37
N ASN A 757 -6.04 -39.02 -11.54
CA ASN A 757 -7.44 -38.62 -11.72
C ASN A 757 -7.91 -37.58 -10.66
N GLN A 758 -6.96 -36.91 -9.99
CA GLN A 758 -7.23 -35.89 -8.98
C GLN A 758 -6.38 -34.64 -9.23
N ILE A 759 -6.98 -33.46 -9.05
CA ILE A 759 -6.25 -32.18 -9.13
C ILE A 759 -5.68 -31.87 -7.74
N GLY A 760 -4.37 -31.64 -7.67
CA GLY A 760 -3.68 -31.23 -6.46
C GLY A 760 -3.56 -29.71 -6.35
N ARG A 761 -4.06 -29.11 -5.26
CA ARG A 761 -3.69 -27.73 -4.87
C ARG A 761 -2.51 -27.76 -3.90
N PRO A 762 -1.47 -26.92 -4.08
CA PRO A 762 -0.40 -26.78 -3.09
C PRO A 762 -0.92 -26.08 -1.84
N PHE A 763 -0.56 -26.57 -0.65
CA PHE A 763 -0.90 -25.90 0.61
C PHE A 763 0.13 -24.78 0.88
N ALA A 764 -0.24 -23.56 0.46
CA ALA A 764 0.57 -22.34 0.47
C ALA A 764 1.86 -22.37 -0.39
N ALA A 765 2.38 -21.18 -0.69
CA ALA A 765 3.56 -20.99 -1.55
C ALA A 765 4.84 -21.48 -0.86
N GLY A 766 5.26 -22.71 -1.18
CA GLY A 766 6.56 -23.29 -0.78
C GLY A 766 6.50 -24.69 -0.15
N GLY A 767 5.31 -25.22 0.15
CA GLY A 767 5.16 -26.55 0.74
C GLY A 767 5.22 -27.70 -0.26
N SER A 768 5.75 -28.87 0.15
CA SER A 768 5.77 -30.10 -0.65
C SER A 768 4.55 -31.01 -0.45
N ARG A 769 3.44 -30.49 0.10
CA ARG A 769 2.20 -31.24 0.39
C ARG A 769 1.04 -30.70 -0.45
N PHE A 770 0.20 -31.60 -0.97
CA PHE A 770 -0.90 -31.30 -1.87
C PHE A 770 -2.25 -31.75 -1.30
N GLU A 771 -3.31 -30.98 -1.53
CA GLU A 771 -4.70 -31.41 -1.30
C GLU A 771 -5.30 -31.90 -2.63
N CYS A 772 -5.74 -33.16 -2.67
CA CYS A 772 -6.17 -33.82 -3.91
C CYS A 772 -7.70 -33.90 -4.02
N ARG A 773 -8.30 -33.34 -5.08
CA ARG A 773 -9.74 -33.45 -5.37
C ARG A 773 -10.04 -34.34 -6.57
N SER A 774 -10.94 -35.30 -6.41
CA SER A 774 -11.39 -36.21 -7.47
C SER A 774 -12.21 -35.49 -8.55
N VAL A 775 -11.85 -35.69 -9.82
CA VAL A 775 -12.63 -35.21 -10.97
C VAL A 775 -13.10 -36.40 -11.78
N GLN A 776 -14.41 -36.54 -11.98
CA GLN A 776 -14.96 -37.62 -12.80
C GLN A 776 -14.85 -37.25 -14.29
N PHE A 777 -13.91 -37.88 -14.98
CA PHE A 777 -13.88 -37.95 -16.44
C PHE A 777 -13.84 -39.42 -16.89
N CYS A 778 -14.65 -39.76 -17.90
CA CYS A 778 -14.66 -41.09 -18.50
C CYS A 778 -13.34 -41.38 -19.23
N THR A 779 -12.68 -42.48 -18.91
CA THR A 779 -11.35 -42.82 -19.42
C THR A 779 -11.38 -43.75 -20.63
N VAL A 780 -10.43 -43.55 -21.55
CA VAL A 780 -9.96 -44.58 -22.51
C VAL A 780 -8.42 -44.65 -22.44
N ASN A 781 -7.95 -45.53 -21.57
CA ASN A 781 -6.68 -46.28 -21.51
C ASN A 781 -5.33 -45.78 -22.08
N ASN A 782 -4.32 -45.89 -21.20
CA ASN A 782 -2.90 -46.29 -21.40
C ASN A 782 -1.87 -45.27 -21.97
N PHE A 783 -0.92 -44.82 -21.13
CA PHE A 783 0.40 -45.49 -20.96
C PHE A 783 1.23 -44.90 -19.78
N ASN A 784 2.43 -45.45 -19.51
CA ASN A 784 3.10 -45.47 -18.20
C ASN A 784 3.96 -44.23 -17.81
N GLN A 785 4.11 -44.02 -16.49
CA GLN A 785 5.03 -43.08 -15.84
C GLN A 785 6.52 -43.50 -15.89
N LYS A 786 7.45 -42.53 -15.76
CA LYS A 786 8.50 -42.55 -14.70
C LYS A 786 9.27 -41.21 -14.50
N SER A 787 9.07 -40.64 -13.31
CA SER A 787 10.00 -39.85 -12.45
C SER A 787 10.97 -38.77 -13.01
N TYR A 788 10.87 -37.56 -12.43
CA TYR A 788 11.93 -36.53 -12.38
C TYR A 788 12.22 -36.10 -10.93
N SER A 789 13.36 -35.42 -10.69
CA SER A 789 13.90 -35.07 -9.37
C SER A 789 13.66 -33.60 -8.93
N ASN A 790 13.43 -33.39 -7.64
CA ASN A 790 13.12 -32.08 -7.04
C ASN A 790 14.36 -31.18 -6.80
N ARG A 791 14.26 -29.87 -7.12
CA ARG A 791 14.97 -28.76 -6.45
C ARG A 791 14.16 -27.44 -6.53
N PRO A 792 14.03 -26.64 -5.45
CA PRO A 792 13.27 -25.39 -5.44
C PRO A 792 14.09 -24.16 -5.88
N VAL A 793 13.40 -23.07 -6.27
CA VAL A 793 13.97 -21.76 -6.66
C VAL A 793 13.18 -20.65 -5.96
N LEU A 794 13.88 -19.64 -5.43
CA LEU A 794 13.27 -18.46 -4.78
C LEU A 794 12.57 -17.53 -5.78
N VAL A 795 11.48 -16.90 -5.32
CA VAL A 795 10.86 -15.72 -5.93
C VAL A 795 10.78 -14.63 -4.86
N THR A 796 11.21 -13.40 -5.21
CA THR A 796 11.04 -12.20 -4.39
C THR A 796 9.67 -11.58 -4.63
N LEU A 797 8.89 -11.38 -3.56
CA LEU A 797 7.61 -10.68 -3.59
C LEU A 797 7.80 -9.23 -3.15
N SER A 798 7.29 -8.29 -3.96
CA SER A 798 7.10 -6.89 -3.59
C SER A 798 5.64 -6.70 -3.16
N GLY A 799 5.38 -6.96 -1.89
CA GLY A 799 4.07 -6.81 -1.24
C GLY A 799 4.25 -7.06 0.25
N PHE A 800 3.71 -6.18 1.09
CA PHE A 800 3.83 -6.32 2.54
C PHE A 800 2.89 -7.43 3.03
N TYR A 801 3.47 -8.59 3.34
CA TYR A 801 2.75 -9.72 3.94
C TYR A 801 3.29 -10.00 5.33
N THR A 802 2.40 -10.08 6.32
CA THR A 802 2.69 -10.78 7.58
C THR A 802 2.76 -12.28 7.30
N GLN A 803 3.97 -12.86 7.33
CA GLN A 803 4.12 -14.31 7.17
C GLN A 803 3.54 -15.06 8.37
N LYS A 804 2.44 -15.80 8.16
CA LYS A 804 1.92 -16.80 9.10
C LYS A 804 2.98 -17.90 9.31
N ALA A 805 3.69 -17.85 10.44
CA ALA A 805 4.72 -18.84 10.78
C ALA A 805 4.09 -20.14 11.36
N TYR A 806 3.85 -21.12 10.51
CA TYR A 806 3.37 -22.45 10.94
C TYR A 806 4.50 -23.31 11.51
N ILE A 807 4.37 -23.72 12.78
CA ILE A 807 5.23 -24.73 13.41
C ILE A 807 4.62 -26.13 13.14
N ASP A 808 5.24 -26.92 12.26
CA ASP A 808 4.83 -28.32 12.01
C ASP A 808 5.21 -29.20 13.21
N GLN A 809 4.21 -29.69 13.97
CA GLN A 809 4.41 -30.55 15.14
C GLN A 809 4.75 -31.99 14.73
N ALA A 810 5.93 -32.21 14.15
CA ALA A 810 6.33 -33.52 13.62
C ALA A 810 7.79 -33.96 13.85
N SER A 811 8.53 -33.41 14.84
CA SER A 811 9.75 -34.08 15.34
C SER A 811 10.20 -33.63 16.74
N THR A 812 9.93 -34.44 17.76
CA THR A 812 10.56 -34.34 19.08
C THR A 812 11.95 -34.99 19.07
N LYS A 813 12.99 -34.22 18.68
CA LYS A 813 14.39 -34.53 19.03
C LYS A 813 15.12 -33.26 19.46
N ALA A 814 15.53 -33.23 20.73
CA ALA A 814 16.29 -32.14 21.30
C ALA A 814 17.71 -32.12 20.72
N TYR A 815 18.12 -30.98 20.17
CA TYR A 815 19.51 -30.66 19.90
C TYR A 815 20.01 -29.68 20.96
N ASN A 816 20.85 -30.16 21.87
CA ASN A 816 21.56 -29.30 22.81
C ASN A 816 22.64 -28.51 22.07
N CYS A 817 22.48 -27.20 21.94
CA CYS A 817 23.56 -26.28 21.61
C CYS A 817 24.08 -25.63 22.91
N PRO A 818 25.27 -26.02 23.42
CA PRO A 818 25.83 -25.41 24.62
C PRO A 818 26.43 -24.03 24.28
N GLY A 819 25.99 -22.98 24.98
CA GLY A 819 26.69 -21.68 24.98
C GLY A 819 25.94 -20.49 24.35
N GLN A 820 24.73 -20.18 24.82
CA GLN A 820 24.16 -18.83 24.70
C GLN A 820 23.70 -18.32 26.06
N TYR A 821 24.05 -17.08 26.38
CA TYR A 821 23.70 -16.41 27.63
C TYR A 821 22.46 -15.54 27.43
N CYS A 822 21.43 -15.75 28.25
CA CYS A 822 20.34 -14.78 28.39
C CYS A 822 20.83 -13.59 29.23
N VAL A 823 20.68 -12.36 28.73
CA VAL A 823 20.98 -11.14 29.49
C VAL A 823 19.66 -10.50 29.93
N PRO A 824 19.42 -10.29 31.24
CA PRO A 824 18.27 -9.52 31.71
C PRO A 824 18.48 -8.03 31.41
N LEU A 825 17.46 -7.36 30.87
CA LEU A 825 17.44 -5.90 30.77
C LEU A 825 17.12 -5.29 32.14
N GLY A 826 18.15 -4.84 32.84
CA GLY A 826 18.00 -4.11 34.11
C GLY A 826 19.34 -3.62 34.65
N ARG A 827 19.49 -2.30 34.84
CA ARG A 827 20.70 -1.70 35.44
C ARG A 827 20.74 -1.93 36.96
N GLU A 828 21.95 -1.78 37.49
CA GLU A 828 22.38 -1.99 38.87
C GLU A 828 21.43 -1.43 39.95
N ASN A 829 21.12 -2.24 40.97
CA ASN A 829 20.49 -1.82 42.22
C ASN A 829 21.52 -1.82 43.37
N PRO A 830 21.60 -0.76 44.19
CA PRO A 830 22.30 -0.81 45.48
C PRO A 830 21.47 -1.58 46.53
N PRO A 831 22.09 -2.11 47.60
CA PRO A 831 21.45 -3.08 48.47
C PRO A 831 20.53 -2.44 49.54
N PHE A 832 19.35 -3.02 49.76
CA PHE A 832 18.49 -2.71 50.90
C PHE A 832 18.21 -3.94 51.76
N GLN A 833 18.22 -3.73 53.08
CA GLN A 833 18.07 -4.77 54.11
C GLN A 833 16.62 -5.26 54.23
N GLN A 834 16.44 -6.53 54.62
CA GLN A 834 15.15 -7.05 55.06
C GLN A 834 14.75 -6.50 56.43
N VAL A 835 13.49 -6.05 56.56
CA VAL A 835 12.77 -6.00 57.84
C VAL A 835 11.34 -6.53 57.66
N ASN A 836 11.13 -7.76 58.16
CA ASN A 836 9.89 -8.35 58.68
C ASN A 836 8.52 -8.01 58.04
N GLY A 837 8.05 -8.89 57.16
CA GLY A 837 6.88 -9.73 57.44
C GLY A 837 5.45 -9.16 57.29
N ASN A 838 4.86 -9.31 56.09
CA ASN A 838 3.67 -10.17 55.88
C ASN A 838 3.20 -10.22 54.41
N SER A 839 2.98 -11.45 53.93
CA SER A 839 2.13 -11.93 52.82
C SER A 839 1.65 -10.98 51.70
N ARG A 840 2.03 -11.30 50.44
CA ARG A 840 1.10 -11.40 49.28
C ARG A 840 1.76 -12.11 48.07
N TYR A 841 0.91 -12.82 47.31
CA TYR A 841 1.12 -13.53 46.04
C TYR A 841 2.45 -13.39 45.29
N SER A 842 3.12 -14.52 45.05
CA SER A 842 4.18 -14.67 44.05
C SER A 842 3.58 -14.90 42.65
N GLY A 843 3.32 -13.82 41.91
CA GLY A 843 3.13 -13.91 40.46
C GLY A 843 4.49 -14.10 39.78
N GLN A 844 4.72 -15.24 39.13
CA GLN A 844 5.83 -15.37 38.20
C GLN A 844 5.47 -14.65 36.90
N TRP A 845 6.06 -13.48 36.68
CA TRP A 845 6.00 -12.78 35.40
C TRP A 845 6.96 -13.48 34.43
N TRP A 846 6.40 -14.02 33.35
CA TRP A 846 7.18 -14.60 32.24
C TRP A 846 7.16 -13.62 31.08
N VAL A 847 8.31 -13.00 30.81
CA VAL A 847 8.53 -12.19 29.59
C VAL A 847 8.83 -13.15 28.44
N PRO A 848 8.14 -13.07 27.28
CA PRO A 848 8.48 -13.89 26.13
C PRO A 848 9.84 -13.46 25.54
N CYS A 849 10.82 -14.36 25.56
CA CYS A 849 12.13 -14.10 24.97
C CYS A 849 12.11 -14.28 23.45
N TYR A 850 12.33 -13.20 22.70
CA TYR A 850 12.62 -13.27 21.26
C TYR A 850 14.06 -13.78 21.02
N CYS A 851 14.22 -14.76 20.12
CA CYS A 851 15.53 -15.23 19.68
C CYS A 851 16.03 -14.41 18.49
N GLN A 852 17.00 -13.52 18.74
CA GLN A 852 17.58 -12.66 17.73
C GLN A 852 18.60 -13.43 16.86
N LEU A 853 18.26 -13.69 15.58
CA LEU A 853 19.19 -14.31 14.62
C LEU A 853 20.23 -13.29 14.15
N SER A 854 21.34 -13.15 14.89
CA SER A 854 22.45 -12.27 14.50
C SER A 854 23.12 -12.73 13.18
N LYS A 855 23.39 -11.77 12.29
CA LYS A 855 24.04 -12.01 10.99
C LYS A 855 25.52 -12.40 11.17
N GLN A 856 25.84 -13.69 11.22
CA GLN A 856 27.19 -14.18 10.89
C GLN A 856 27.22 -14.81 9.49
N ARG A 857 28.21 -14.38 8.68
CA ARG A 857 28.40 -14.87 7.31
C ARG A 857 28.87 -16.32 7.31
N CYS A 858 28.03 -17.26 6.90
CA CYS A 858 28.50 -18.57 6.47
C CYS A 858 29.25 -18.45 5.14
N GLN A 859 30.58 -18.32 5.19
CA GLN A 859 31.43 -18.58 4.02
C GLN A 859 31.40 -20.09 3.70
N THR A 860 30.80 -20.46 2.58
CA THR A 860 30.89 -21.82 2.04
C THR A 860 32.25 -22.04 1.39
N ARG A 861 33.18 -22.65 2.13
CA ARG A 861 34.41 -23.20 1.55
C ARG A 861 34.06 -24.52 0.86
N ALA A 862 34.09 -24.54 -0.46
CA ALA A 862 33.87 -25.75 -1.24
C ALA A 862 35.16 -26.58 -1.30
N GLU A 863 35.19 -27.73 -0.61
CA GLU A 863 36.23 -28.74 -0.80
C GLU A 863 35.60 -30.12 -1.06
N THR A 864 36.12 -30.79 -2.07
CA THR A 864 35.56 -31.97 -2.73
C THR A 864 35.94 -33.24 -1.99
N LEU A 865 34.97 -34.07 -1.58
CA LEU A 865 35.24 -35.43 -1.10
C LEU A 865 35.13 -36.45 -2.25
N LEU A 866 36.28 -36.88 -2.74
CA LEU A 866 36.44 -38.08 -3.57
C LEU A 866 36.76 -39.30 -2.68
N HIS A 867 36.46 -40.49 -3.20
CA HIS A 867 36.60 -41.77 -2.51
C HIS A 867 38.01 -42.06 -1.96
N GLY A 868 38.07 -42.76 -0.82
CA GLY A 868 39.25 -43.44 -0.31
C GLY A 868 38.87 -44.48 0.74
N SER A 869 39.00 -45.76 0.40
CA SER A 869 38.91 -46.91 1.33
C SER A 869 40.31 -47.44 1.67
N SER A 870 40.35 -48.46 2.54
CA SER A 870 41.47 -49.36 2.88
C SER A 870 42.67 -48.78 3.66
N ASP A 871 42.74 -49.25 4.92
CA ASP A 871 43.83 -50.02 5.51
C ASP A 871 45.22 -49.41 5.85
N GLU A 872 45.61 -49.70 7.10
CA GLU A 872 46.96 -49.79 7.68
C GLU A 872 47.93 -50.72 6.89
N PRO A 873 49.27 -50.79 7.16
CA PRO A 873 49.94 -50.48 8.44
C PRO A 873 51.35 -49.80 8.41
N ALA A 874 51.78 -49.41 9.63
CA ALA A 874 53.15 -49.43 10.22
C ALA A 874 54.43 -49.19 9.38
N ALA A 875 55.29 -48.25 9.83
CA ALA A 875 56.55 -48.57 10.54
C ALA A 875 57.38 -47.33 10.96
N GLU A 876 57.96 -47.41 12.17
CA GLU A 876 59.28 -46.93 12.68
C GLU A 876 59.99 -45.66 12.16
N GLY A 877 60.67 -44.93 13.08
CA GLY A 877 61.94 -44.24 12.74
C GLY A 877 62.24 -42.88 13.40
N ASP A 878 62.59 -42.87 14.69
CA ASP A 878 63.48 -41.95 15.46
C ASP A 878 63.80 -40.49 15.03
N GLY A 879 63.89 -39.62 16.06
CA GLY A 879 64.95 -38.58 16.11
C GLY A 879 64.58 -37.19 16.65
N ASP A 880 64.73 -36.98 17.96
CA ASP A 880 65.35 -35.83 18.66
C ASP A 880 65.28 -34.38 18.10
N THR A 881 65.16 -33.30 18.90
CA THR A 881 65.16 -33.09 20.37
C THR A 881 64.61 -31.70 20.75
N GLN A 882 64.19 -31.57 22.03
CA GLN A 882 64.15 -30.36 22.90
C GLN A 882 63.53 -29.03 22.36
N ALA A 883 62.45 -28.42 22.88
CA ALA A 883 61.77 -28.35 24.19
C ALA A 883 62.09 -27.11 25.05
N GLN A 884 61.03 -26.68 25.78
CA GLN A 884 60.99 -25.68 26.87
C GLN A 884 61.14 -24.20 26.47
N LYS A 885 60.56 -23.18 27.13
CA LYS A 885 59.54 -22.91 28.19
C LYS A 885 59.66 -21.37 28.39
N SER A 886 58.84 -20.59 29.10
CA SER A 886 57.45 -20.63 29.58
C SER A 886 57.18 -19.24 30.21
N GLU A 887 55.90 -18.90 30.42
CA GLU A 887 55.43 -17.88 31.38
C GLU A 887 55.78 -16.40 31.12
N GLY A 888 54.84 -15.52 31.51
CA GLY A 888 55.03 -14.07 31.59
C GLY A 888 54.40 -13.55 32.88
N VAL A 889 54.61 -12.26 33.21
CA VAL A 889 53.99 -11.61 34.38
C VAL A 889 53.76 -10.10 34.13
N THR A 890 52.50 -9.71 34.33
CA THR A 890 51.85 -8.43 34.70
C THR A 890 52.54 -7.05 34.75
N HIS A 891 51.72 -6.04 34.36
CA HIS A 891 51.35 -4.80 35.10
C HIS A 891 51.94 -3.41 34.74
N GLU A 892 51.01 -2.43 34.85
CA GLU A 892 51.17 -1.01 35.24
C GLU A 892 51.66 0.13 34.31
N GLN A 893 50.66 0.96 33.91
CA GLN A 893 50.50 2.38 34.29
C GLN A 893 51.25 3.57 33.60
N TRP A 894 50.45 4.65 33.39
CA TRP A 894 50.74 6.11 33.38
C TRP A 894 50.98 6.94 32.08
N LEU A 895 50.00 7.84 31.87
CA LEU A 895 50.06 9.30 31.64
C LEU A 895 50.76 10.00 30.43
N ASN A 896 49.94 10.89 29.85
CA ASN A 896 50.18 12.31 29.49
C ASN A 896 50.93 12.74 28.20
N LYS A 897 50.20 13.60 27.47
CA LYS A 897 50.58 14.91 26.89
C LYS A 897 51.88 15.03 26.05
N GLY A 898 51.71 15.59 24.85
CA GLY A 898 52.30 16.92 24.62
C GLY A 898 53.01 17.20 23.29
N ASP A 899 52.28 17.87 22.39
CA ASP A 899 52.60 19.25 21.95
C ASP A 899 53.60 19.55 20.80
N ILE A 900 53.34 20.72 20.16
CA ILE A 900 54.22 21.60 19.36
C ILE A 900 54.57 21.25 17.87
N GLY A 901 54.06 22.13 16.97
CA GLY A 901 54.80 22.85 15.90
C GLY A 901 55.35 22.06 14.68
N GLY A 902 55.18 22.47 13.41
CA GLY A 902 54.67 23.71 12.84
C GLY A 902 55.77 24.52 12.12
N ILE A 903 55.78 24.53 10.77
CA ILE A 903 56.60 25.40 9.90
C ILE A 903 55.77 25.86 8.70
N ILE A 904 56.04 27.07 8.21
CA ILE A 904 55.25 27.88 7.26
C ILE A 904 56.13 28.29 6.08
N ASN A 905 55.67 28.20 4.80
CA ASN A 905 55.47 29.38 3.91
C ASN A 905 55.10 29.07 2.45
N ALA A 906 54.38 30.05 1.85
CA ALA A 906 54.28 30.49 0.44
C ALA A 906 54.43 29.47 -0.73
N GLY A 907 53.60 29.44 -1.77
CA GLY A 907 52.57 30.38 -2.23
C GLY A 907 52.97 31.11 -3.51
N LEU A 908 52.19 30.96 -4.60
CA LEU A 908 52.19 31.82 -5.81
C LEU A 908 51.01 31.42 -6.74
N ALA A 909 50.21 32.41 -7.14
CA ALA A 909 49.34 32.39 -8.33
C ALA A 909 50.06 33.24 -9.43
N PRO A 910 49.47 33.73 -10.55
CA PRO A 910 48.08 33.62 -11.06
C PRO A 910 47.96 33.48 -12.62
N TRP A 911 46.74 33.73 -13.16
CA TRP A 911 46.33 33.95 -14.59
C TRP A 911 46.11 32.70 -15.47
N LYS A 912 44.86 32.39 -15.88
CA LYS A 912 43.97 33.04 -16.89
C LYS A 912 44.27 32.66 -18.36
N ARG A 913 43.38 31.87 -18.95
CA ARG A 913 42.49 32.33 -20.03
C ARG A 913 41.16 31.60 -19.98
#